data_AF-S3AQU5-F1
#
_entry.id   AF-S3AQU5-F1
#
_cell.length_a   1.000
_cell.length_b   1.000
_cell.length_c   1.000
_cell.angle_alpha   90.00
_cell.angle_beta   90.00
_cell.angle_gamma   90.00
#
_symmetry.space_group_name_H-M   'P 1'
#
loop_
_entity.id
_entity.type
_entity.pdbx_description
1 polymer ?
#
loop_
_entity_poly.entity_id
_entity_poly.type
_entity_poly.pdbx_seq_one_letter_code
_entity_poly.pdbx_strand_id
1 'polypeptide(L)'
;MRRRSRTRICGALGGALLVLGLGGGAATASAAQPTPAAYLAEQLRHSPVHVSDQMPRTVPLSAKPAFVKEARRTGVPTYVLVLPAAPGADPEGLLAAVHDRLGRKGLYVLLDGGGGSPEAVAFGVDVPARDAAMATTFELPYDAGALESFRHFVDVLRSGDAASRADRGSEASRAGDEPAPLHTTRTDRDNQSFLTGLLLTGVPLLVLGVGWYVRRWRGGRGPGPRVLVPAAAVGALVIGAGAPLVYDDTRSDSDPLPTAADMRARTVRVAAGLRHDPVYVDPLARGLLTPAQLGDLRTRAARLDVPVRVAIVPLSPEDESAGDGELLAKLLHDRLGGAGDGVYVVAGASDDGDLDIVNHGGKVATDALHTGTEYLRYGEGEADDAGLYERLRMTLRAVDRAPSGPPSGPYLDPPAAEDPVAEDRLPGLYSGDFGPGATLGAFAALGVVGLTAAGLGVARRTGLAAGRARTAATGPGGRRTGAAGQRAADGAPTAAPHAPARPSTGWLRRTARRELDELNRDFDRLSETLTGRVRDRVWNFLDAATLVLDQEGDSRVDADADAPTLAAGLALVRAGRAALEDRARKVPAETRLCVLNPLHGPSAATRKLELPGDDVSARARPVCAGCRAELAAGDGGTELERAVHSARTVAARLLVLRPPGAGRTASRRPYDRVPGLLEAGAGRSASLTAEQIVRRVREQLGVH
;
A
#
# COMPACT_ATOMS: atom_id res chain seq x y z
N MET A 1 24.89 15.80 106.10
CA MET A 1 25.16 14.59 106.93
C MET A 1 24.37 13.40 106.37
N ARG A 2 24.40 12.24 107.06
CA ARG A 2 23.62 10.98 106.84
C ARG A 2 22.10 11.23 106.58
N ARG A 3 21.29 10.33 105.96
CA ARG A 3 21.44 8.90 105.52
C ARG A 3 20.34 8.47 104.50
N ARG A 4 20.50 7.23 103.99
CA ARG A 4 19.59 6.26 103.30
C ARG A 4 18.09 6.31 103.72
N SER A 5 17.08 5.77 102.99
CA SER A 5 16.96 4.63 102.04
C SER A 5 15.72 4.79 101.09
N ARG A 6 15.45 4.10 99.97
CA ARG A 6 15.96 2.92 99.19
C ARG A 6 14.98 1.69 99.10
N THR A 7 14.10 1.72 98.10
CA THR A 7 13.35 0.60 97.45
C THR A 7 12.95 1.11 96.03
N ARG A 8 13.03 0.43 94.87
CA ARG A 8 12.89 -0.98 94.41
C ARG A 8 11.46 -1.51 94.62
N ILE A 9 10.71 -2.04 93.64
CA ILE A 9 10.98 -2.52 92.24
C ILE A 9 9.65 -2.35 91.43
N CYS A 10 9.50 -2.37 90.10
CA CYS A 10 10.23 -3.03 88.99
C CYS A 10 10.40 -2.12 87.73
N GLY A 11 10.14 -2.63 86.51
CA GLY A 11 10.15 -1.92 85.21
C GLY A 11 8.76 -1.44 84.72
N ALA A 12 8.58 -0.94 83.49
CA ALA A 12 9.43 -1.07 82.30
C ALA A 12 10.10 0.24 81.81
N LEU A 13 11.15 0.11 81.01
CA LEU A 13 11.78 1.20 80.26
C LEU A 13 11.07 1.39 78.90
N GLY A 14 11.06 2.58 78.29
CA GLY A 14 11.57 3.87 78.76
C GLY A 14 11.81 4.85 77.59
N GLY A 15 12.21 6.08 77.91
CA GLY A 15 12.67 7.06 76.90
C GLY A 15 11.57 7.90 76.26
N ALA A 16 11.06 8.90 76.99
CA ALA A 16 10.37 10.03 76.36
C ALA A 16 11.41 10.94 75.67
N LEU A 17 11.23 11.22 74.39
CA LEU A 17 12.08 12.13 73.62
C LEU A 17 11.18 12.89 72.64
N LEU A 18 11.19 14.23 72.67
CA LEU A 18 10.42 15.02 71.72
C LEU A 18 11.00 14.84 70.32
N VAL A 19 10.21 14.25 69.44
CA VAL A 19 10.45 14.25 67.99
C VAL A 19 9.27 14.97 67.36
N LEU A 20 9.55 16.02 66.58
CA LEU A 20 8.50 16.69 65.80
C LEU A 20 7.90 15.65 64.83
N GLY A 21 6.59 15.68 64.67
CA GLY A 21 5.87 14.78 63.77
C GLY A 21 6.23 15.01 62.31
N LEU A 22 7.37 14.47 61.87
CA LEU A 22 7.61 14.18 60.46
C LEU A 22 6.48 13.26 60.01
N GLY A 23 5.52 13.83 59.30
CA GLY A 23 4.47 13.07 58.63
C GLY A 23 5.13 12.14 57.62
N GLY A 24 5.36 10.90 58.06
CA GLY A 24 5.91 9.82 57.25
C GLY A 24 4.91 9.40 56.19
N GLY A 25 4.72 10.28 55.21
CA GLY A 25 4.01 10.00 53.98
C GLY A 25 4.77 8.93 53.23
N ALA A 26 4.47 7.68 53.54
CA ALA A 26 4.79 6.53 52.73
C ALA A 26 4.02 6.67 51.42
N ALA A 27 4.49 7.56 50.56
CA ALA A 27 4.20 7.54 49.15
C ALA A 27 4.73 6.20 48.64
N THR A 28 3.85 5.20 48.66
CA THR A 28 4.01 3.97 47.88
C THR A 28 4.22 4.43 46.45
N ALA A 29 5.48 4.45 46.01
CA ALA A 29 5.83 4.85 44.66
C ALA A 29 5.07 3.91 43.72
N SER A 30 4.02 4.45 43.09
CA SER A 30 3.16 3.67 42.19
C SER A 30 4.08 3.11 41.12
N ALA A 31 4.26 1.79 41.11
CA ALA A 31 5.33 1.14 40.37
C ALA A 31 5.14 1.45 38.89
N ALA A 32 6.01 2.31 38.35
CA ALA A 32 5.87 2.84 37.00
C ALA A 32 5.83 1.66 36.02
N GLN A 33 4.77 1.59 35.21
CA GLN A 33 4.58 0.52 34.24
C GLN A 33 5.83 0.41 33.36
N PRO A 34 6.49 -0.77 33.28
CA PRO A 34 7.72 -0.91 32.51
C PRO A 34 7.48 -0.54 31.05
N THR A 35 8.24 0.45 30.56
CA THR A 35 8.18 0.93 29.16
C THR A 35 8.39 -0.21 28.16
N PRO A 36 7.98 -0.09 26.89
CA PRO A 36 8.14 -1.16 25.89
C PRO A 36 9.60 -1.65 25.81
N ALA A 37 10.57 -0.74 25.74
CA ALA A 37 12.00 -1.08 25.80
C ALA A 37 12.46 -1.82 27.08
N ALA A 38 11.76 -1.64 28.21
CA ALA A 38 12.05 -2.36 29.46
C ALA A 38 11.43 -3.77 29.47
N TYR A 39 10.23 -3.92 28.90
CA TYR A 39 9.65 -5.23 28.64
C TYR A 39 10.51 -6.03 27.66
N LEU A 40 10.91 -5.44 26.53
CA LEU A 40 11.76 -6.07 25.51
C LEU A 40 13.15 -6.45 26.06
N ALA A 41 13.77 -5.58 26.87
CA ALA A 41 15.00 -5.92 27.57
C ALA A 41 14.81 -7.10 28.54
N GLU A 42 13.67 -7.22 29.22
CA GLU A 42 13.38 -8.38 30.09
C GLU A 42 13.19 -9.67 29.29
N GLN A 43 12.53 -9.62 28.13
CA GLN A 43 12.45 -10.76 27.21
C GLN A 43 13.85 -11.21 26.75
N LEU A 44 14.73 -10.25 26.43
CA LEU A 44 16.11 -10.51 26.02
C LEU A 44 17.03 -10.99 27.16
N ARG A 45 16.68 -10.75 28.43
CA ARG A 45 17.36 -11.37 29.59
C ARG A 45 17.12 -12.87 29.64
N HIS A 46 15.89 -13.31 29.34
CA HIS A 46 15.46 -14.71 29.33
C HIS A 46 15.93 -15.48 28.09
N SER A 47 15.98 -14.84 26.92
CA SER A 47 16.34 -15.48 25.66
C SER A 47 16.88 -14.44 24.68
N PRO A 48 18.02 -14.66 23.98
CA PRO A 48 18.61 -13.68 23.07
C PRO A 48 17.73 -13.37 21.83
N VAL A 49 16.61 -14.06 21.65
CA VAL A 49 15.60 -13.75 20.63
C VAL A 49 14.26 -13.55 21.31
N HIS A 50 13.57 -12.45 21.00
CA HIS A 50 12.15 -12.28 21.24
C HIS A 50 11.41 -12.22 19.91
N VAL A 51 10.37 -13.02 19.78
CA VAL A 51 9.39 -12.97 18.68
C VAL A 51 8.07 -12.58 19.36
N SER A 52 7.36 -11.60 18.81
CA SER A 52 6.05 -11.20 19.32
C SER A 52 5.00 -12.27 19.03
N ASP A 53 4.02 -12.41 19.90
CA ASP A 53 2.84 -13.27 19.67
C ASP A 53 1.68 -12.51 19.00
N GLN A 54 1.93 -11.28 18.53
CA GLN A 54 1.00 -10.45 17.76
C GLN A 54 1.05 -10.72 16.24
N MET A 55 1.96 -11.57 15.78
CA MET A 55 2.18 -11.90 14.36
C MET A 55 2.22 -13.41 14.07
N PRO A 56 1.37 -14.25 14.71
CA PRO A 56 1.49 -15.69 14.57
C PRO A 56 1.28 -16.19 13.13
N ARG A 57 0.63 -15.43 12.24
CA ARG A 57 0.42 -15.84 10.83
C ARG A 57 1.72 -15.89 10.03
N THR A 58 2.57 -14.87 10.15
CA THR A 58 3.84 -14.78 9.40
C THR A 58 5.02 -15.31 10.22
N VAL A 59 5.19 -14.88 11.48
CA VAL A 59 6.32 -15.29 12.33
C VAL A 59 5.82 -15.92 13.64
N PRO A 60 5.36 -17.18 13.62
CA PRO A 60 4.91 -17.87 14.81
C PRO A 60 6.02 -18.03 15.86
N LEU A 61 5.63 -18.11 17.15
CA LEU A 61 6.59 -18.32 18.25
C LEU A 61 7.40 -19.61 18.08
N SER A 62 6.82 -20.63 17.45
CA SER A 62 7.47 -21.88 17.07
C SER A 62 8.64 -21.71 16.07
N ALA A 63 8.75 -20.59 15.34
CA ALA A 63 9.89 -20.25 14.49
C ALA A 63 11.12 -19.76 15.29
N LYS A 64 10.95 -19.29 16.53
CA LYS A 64 12.01 -18.74 17.39
C LYS A 64 13.31 -19.58 17.49
N PRO A 65 13.30 -20.93 17.52
CA PRO A 65 14.53 -21.73 17.52
C PRO A 65 15.39 -21.55 16.26
N ALA A 66 14.79 -21.20 15.11
CA ALA A 66 15.53 -20.90 13.88
C ALA A 66 16.27 -19.56 14.01
N PHE A 67 15.60 -18.49 14.44
CA PHE A 67 16.26 -17.22 14.76
C PHE A 67 17.40 -17.40 15.79
N VAL A 68 17.22 -18.23 16.82
CA VAL A 68 18.28 -18.55 17.79
C VAL A 68 19.46 -19.31 17.18
N LYS A 69 19.24 -20.14 16.15
CA LYS A 69 20.29 -20.81 15.37
C LYS A 69 21.07 -19.80 14.52
N GLU A 70 20.37 -18.91 13.80
CA GLU A 70 21.01 -17.92 12.93
C GLU A 70 21.76 -16.85 13.73
N ALA A 71 21.18 -16.38 14.85
CA ALA A 71 21.83 -15.40 15.75
C ALA A 71 23.15 -15.90 16.34
N ARG A 72 23.35 -17.23 16.45
CA ARG A 72 24.62 -17.85 16.85
C ARG A 72 25.68 -17.90 15.74
N ARG A 73 25.30 -17.76 14.45
CA ARG A 73 26.24 -17.75 13.32
C ARG A 73 27.01 -16.43 13.20
N THR A 74 26.48 -15.33 13.76
CA THR A 74 27.11 -13.99 13.72
C THR A 74 28.52 -13.92 14.31
N GLY A 75 28.86 -14.83 15.24
CA GLY A 75 30.15 -14.84 15.95
C GLY A 75 30.26 -13.86 17.12
N VAL A 76 29.25 -13.01 17.34
CA VAL A 76 29.15 -12.07 18.46
C VAL A 76 27.87 -12.34 19.29
N PRO A 77 27.76 -11.85 20.54
CA PRO A 77 26.48 -11.86 21.23
C PRO A 77 25.46 -11.07 20.41
N THR A 78 24.40 -11.73 19.95
CA THR A 78 23.36 -11.10 19.11
C THR A 78 22.01 -11.18 19.81
N TYR A 79 21.31 -10.06 19.82
CA TYR A 79 19.97 -9.89 20.39
C TYR A 79 19.00 -9.55 19.27
N VAL A 80 17.95 -10.34 19.09
CA VAL A 80 16.98 -10.18 18.00
C VAL A 80 15.60 -9.91 18.56
N LEU A 81 14.93 -8.89 18.01
CA LEU A 81 13.53 -8.57 18.25
C LEU A 81 12.79 -8.75 16.92
N VAL A 82 11.72 -9.55 16.91
CA VAL A 82 10.74 -9.57 15.81
C VAL A 82 9.43 -9.04 16.38
N LEU A 83 9.01 -7.86 15.94
CA LEU A 83 7.89 -7.07 16.48
C LEU A 83 7.03 -6.57 15.32
N PRO A 84 5.69 -6.42 15.49
CA PRO A 84 4.87 -5.90 14.41
C PRO A 84 5.23 -4.43 14.16
N ALA A 85 5.09 -3.99 12.90
CA ALA A 85 5.27 -2.62 12.45
C ALA A 85 4.68 -1.61 13.46
N ALA A 86 5.56 -0.91 14.18
CA ALA A 86 5.20 0.02 15.24
C ALA A 86 5.18 1.45 14.68
N PRO A 87 4.00 2.03 14.38
CA PRO A 87 3.94 3.35 13.76
C PRO A 87 4.60 4.43 14.64
N GLY A 88 5.48 5.22 14.05
CA GLY A 88 6.09 6.40 14.68
C GLY A 88 7.26 6.14 15.64
N ALA A 89 7.72 4.90 15.82
CA ALA A 89 8.89 4.60 16.65
C ALA A 89 10.20 4.61 15.83
N ASP A 90 11.19 5.37 16.28
CA ASP A 90 12.58 5.32 15.77
C ASP A 90 13.21 3.93 16.06
N PRO A 91 13.59 3.13 15.03
CA PRO A 91 14.18 1.81 15.22
C PRO A 91 15.55 1.84 15.92
N GLU A 92 16.45 2.75 15.53
CA GLU A 92 17.77 2.88 16.16
C GLU A 92 17.60 3.31 17.62
N GLY A 93 16.71 4.28 17.88
CA GLY A 93 16.34 4.74 19.22
C GLY A 93 15.71 3.67 20.11
N LEU A 94 14.86 2.78 19.56
CA LEU A 94 14.30 1.64 20.28
C LEU A 94 15.40 0.63 20.63
N LEU A 95 16.28 0.28 19.69
CA LEU A 95 17.39 -0.64 19.94
C LEU A 95 18.37 -0.09 20.99
N ALA A 96 18.69 1.20 20.95
CA ALA A 96 19.47 1.88 22.00
C ALA A 96 18.76 1.83 23.37
N ALA A 97 17.47 2.18 23.41
CA ALA A 97 16.67 2.16 24.63
C ALA A 97 16.55 0.75 25.25
N VAL A 98 16.59 -0.31 24.43
CA VAL A 98 16.65 -1.71 24.85
C VAL A 98 18.05 -2.10 25.32
N HIS A 99 19.11 -1.71 24.59
CA HIS A 99 20.50 -1.93 24.98
C HIS A 99 20.78 -1.39 26.39
N ASP A 100 20.45 -0.13 26.65
CA ASP A 100 20.73 0.55 27.91
C ASP A 100 20.03 -0.12 29.11
N ARG A 101 18.86 -0.72 28.86
CA ARG A 101 18.10 -1.47 29.87
C ARG A 101 18.54 -2.93 30.00
N LEU A 102 19.09 -3.53 28.96
CA LEU A 102 19.64 -4.89 28.98
C LEU A 102 21.05 -4.92 29.60
N GLY A 103 21.85 -3.86 29.39
CA GLY A 103 23.19 -3.69 29.96
C GLY A 103 24.23 -4.67 29.42
N ARG A 104 24.06 -5.16 28.18
CA ARG A 104 24.93 -6.18 27.57
C ARG A 104 25.50 -5.68 26.24
N LYS A 105 26.79 -5.89 26.02
CA LYS A 105 27.41 -5.68 24.70
C LYS A 105 26.91 -6.71 23.70
N GLY A 106 26.78 -6.33 22.44
CA GLY A 106 26.36 -7.21 21.36
C GLY A 106 25.87 -6.47 20.12
N LEU A 107 25.53 -7.25 19.11
CA LEU A 107 24.74 -6.82 17.95
C LEU A 107 23.25 -6.87 18.34
N TYR A 108 22.52 -5.80 18.08
CA TYR A 108 21.08 -5.70 18.32
C TYR A 108 20.39 -5.56 16.97
N VAL A 109 19.36 -6.36 16.73
CA VAL A 109 18.62 -6.41 15.46
C VAL A 109 17.12 -6.36 15.72
N LEU A 110 16.42 -5.49 14.99
CA LEU A 110 14.97 -5.43 14.89
C LEU A 110 14.54 -5.91 13.51
N LEU A 111 13.45 -6.68 13.46
CA LEU A 111 12.79 -7.20 12.27
C LEU A 111 11.30 -6.95 12.41
N ASP A 112 10.64 -6.59 11.31
CA ASP A 112 9.18 -6.58 11.22
C ASP A 112 8.65 -7.99 10.90
N GLY A 113 7.38 -8.26 11.23
CA GLY A 113 6.69 -9.50 10.93
C GLY A 113 6.30 -9.67 9.47
N GLY A 114 6.19 -8.57 8.71
CA GLY A 114 6.02 -8.59 7.26
C GLY A 114 7.31 -8.89 6.48
N GLY A 115 8.45 -9.04 7.17
CA GLY A 115 9.77 -9.21 6.54
C GLY A 115 10.47 -7.87 6.32
N GLY A 116 10.95 -7.64 5.09
CA GLY A 116 11.55 -6.36 4.69
C GLY A 116 12.90 -6.05 5.35
N SER A 117 13.16 -4.76 5.60
CA SER A 117 14.48 -4.25 6.00
C SER A 117 14.83 -4.56 7.47
N PRO A 118 15.93 -5.29 7.75
CA PRO A 118 16.41 -5.48 9.11
C PRO A 118 17.08 -4.21 9.63
N GLU A 119 16.73 -3.76 10.83
CA GLU A 119 17.39 -2.62 11.48
C GLU A 119 18.41 -3.11 12.50
N ALA A 120 19.69 -2.68 12.39
CA ALA A 120 20.79 -3.33 13.11
C ALA A 120 21.85 -2.36 13.65
N VAL A 121 22.10 -2.42 14.97
CA VAL A 121 23.06 -1.57 15.68
C VAL A 121 24.04 -2.40 16.52
N ALA A 122 25.33 -2.08 16.41
CA ALA A 122 26.41 -2.75 17.15
C ALA A 122 26.80 -1.97 18.41
N PHE A 123 26.52 -2.52 19.60
CA PHE A 123 26.85 -1.90 20.88
C PHE A 123 28.04 -2.60 21.55
N GLY A 124 29.22 -1.96 21.47
CA GLY A 124 30.44 -2.45 22.12
C GLY A 124 31.04 -3.72 21.52
N VAL A 125 30.67 -4.05 20.28
CA VAL A 125 31.27 -5.08 19.41
C VAL A 125 31.59 -4.43 18.06
N ASP A 126 32.59 -4.95 17.36
CA ASP A 126 33.07 -4.41 16.08
C ASP A 126 32.56 -5.30 14.93
N VAL A 127 31.43 -4.93 14.33
CA VAL A 127 30.82 -5.59 13.17
C VAL A 127 30.09 -4.55 12.30
N PRO A 128 30.07 -4.70 10.96
CA PRO A 128 29.45 -3.72 10.04
C PRO A 128 27.92 -3.89 9.99
N ALA A 129 27.24 -3.64 11.12
CA ALA A 129 25.81 -3.91 11.31
C ALA A 129 24.92 -3.12 10.32
N ARG A 130 25.12 -1.80 10.23
CA ARG A 130 24.35 -0.92 9.35
C ARG A 130 24.55 -1.26 7.88
N ASP A 131 25.78 -1.58 7.49
CA ASP A 131 26.09 -1.94 6.10
C ASP A 131 25.48 -3.31 5.74
N ALA A 132 25.51 -4.27 6.67
CA ALA A 132 24.89 -5.57 6.46
C ALA A 132 23.37 -5.50 6.37
N ALA A 133 22.75 -4.60 7.15
CA ALA A 133 21.33 -4.26 7.05
C ALA A 133 21.00 -3.65 5.68
N MET A 134 21.68 -2.56 5.32
CA MET A 134 21.52 -1.83 4.06
C MET A 134 21.72 -2.73 2.82
N ALA A 135 22.72 -3.61 2.85
CA ALA A 135 22.94 -4.60 1.81
C ALA A 135 21.80 -5.63 1.72
N THR A 136 21.23 -6.05 2.86
CA THR A 136 20.08 -6.98 2.89
C THR A 136 18.85 -6.34 2.26
N THR A 137 18.56 -5.09 2.61
CA THR A 137 17.47 -4.27 2.02
C THR A 137 17.55 -4.15 0.49
N PHE A 138 18.74 -4.15 -0.10
CA PHE A 138 18.91 -4.04 -1.56
C PHE A 138 19.15 -5.37 -2.30
N GLU A 139 19.50 -6.45 -1.59
CA GLU A 139 19.78 -7.76 -2.20
C GLU A 139 18.61 -8.77 -2.06
N LEU A 140 17.63 -8.50 -1.19
CA LEU A 140 16.39 -9.27 -1.07
C LEU A 140 15.16 -8.48 -1.58
N PRO A 141 14.16 -9.15 -2.16
CA PRO A 141 12.87 -8.54 -2.48
C PRO A 141 12.00 -8.36 -1.22
N TYR A 142 10.91 -7.60 -1.35
CA TYR A 142 10.00 -7.30 -0.25
C TYR A 142 9.27 -8.53 0.31
N ASP A 143 9.05 -9.57 -0.49
CA ASP A 143 8.42 -10.84 -0.08
C ASP A 143 9.37 -11.79 0.67
N ALA A 144 10.57 -11.33 1.04
CA ALA A 144 11.45 -12.05 1.94
C ALA A 144 10.96 -11.97 3.40
N GLY A 145 10.32 -13.04 3.87
CA GLY A 145 9.90 -13.21 5.26
C GLY A 145 11.01 -13.01 6.29
N ALA A 146 10.64 -12.63 7.50
CA ALA A 146 11.55 -12.10 8.53
C ALA A 146 12.73 -13.04 8.87
N LEU A 147 12.53 -14.35 8.76
CA LEU A 147 13.59 -15.34 9.00
C LEU A 147 14.60 -15.43 7.85
N GLU A 148 14.18 -15.24 6.59
CA GLU A 148 15.09 -15.23 5.45
C GLU A 148 15.87 -13.92 5.38
N SER A 149 15.20 -12.78 5.63
CA SER A 149 15.88 -11.49 5.81
C SER A 149 16.94 -11.55 6.93
N PHE A 150 16.66 -12.24 8.03
CA PHE A 150 17.67 -12.45 9.07
C PHE A 150 18.80 -13.43 8.66
N ARG A 151 18.51 -14.50 7.90
CA ARG A 151 19.55 -15.41 7.36
C ARG A 151 20.51 -14.67 6.44
N HIS A 152 19.97 -13.92 5.47
CA HIS A 152 20.76 -13.18 4.50
C HIS A 152 21.57 -12.07 5.18
N PHE A 153 20.98 -11.32 6.11
CA PHE A 153 21.70 -10.37 6.96
C PHE A 153 22.90 -11.00 7.67
N VAL A 154 22.71 -12.18 8.27
CA VAL A 154 23.80 -12.92 8.92
C VAL A 154 24.87 -13.37 7.92
N ASP A 155 24.50 -13.74 6.70
CA ASP A 155 25.45 -14.16 5.65
C ASP A 155 26.15 -12.99 4.94
N VAL A 156 25.53 -11.81 4.86
CA VAL A 156 26.18 -10.54 4.51
C VAL A 156 27.19 -10.14 5.58
N LEU A 157 26.77 -10.10 6.85
CA LEU A 157 27.62 -9.74 7.99
C LEU A 157 28.86 -10.63 8.09
N ARG A 158 28.72 -11.91 7.71
CA ARG A 158 29.80 -12.90 7.68
C ARG A 158 30.67 -12.88 6.42
N SER A 159 30.27 -12.20 5.33
CA SER A 159 31.04 -12.23 4.08
C SER A 159 32.31 -11.36 4.13
N GLY A 160 32.33 -10.36 5.02
CA GLY A 160 33.41 -9.36 5.11
C GLY A 160 33.26 -8.17 4.15
N ASP A 161 32.33 -8.25 3.18
CA ASP A 161 32.16 -7.27 2.11
C ASP A 161 30.91 -6.38 2.30
N ALA A 162 30.35 -6.32 3.50
CA ALA A 162 29.03 -5.72 3.78
C ALA A 162 28.86 -4.31 3.18
N ALA A 163 29.83 -3.40 3.36
CA ALA A 163 29.81 -2.07 2.75
C ALA A 163 29.80 -2.12 1.22
N SER A 164 30.62 -2.97 0.58
CA SER A 164 30.64 -3.13 -0.88
C SER A 164 29.37 -3.81 -1.43
N ARG A 165 28.64 -4.56 -0.62
CA ARG A 165 27.30 -5.08 -0.95
C ARG A 165 26.25 -3.97 -0.84
N ALA A 166 26.28 -3.17 0.22
CA ALA A 166 25.41 -2.02 0.42
C ALA A 166 25.56 -0.98 -0.69
N ASP A 167 26.79 -0.58 -1.03
CA ASP A 167 27.08 0.37 -2.11
C ASP A 167 26.51 -0.13 -3.45
N ARG A 168 26.83 -1.37 -3.87
CA ARG A 168 26.35 -1.93 -5.14
C ARG A 168 24.84 -2.09 -5.19
N GLY A 169 24.21 -2.54 -4.10
CA GLY A 169 22.75 -2.62 -4.01
C GLY A 169 22.10 -1.24 -4.10
N SER A 170 22.69 -0.24 -3.47
CA SER A 170 22.25 1.15 -3.52
C SER A 170 22.46 1.78 -4.92
N GLU A 171 23.50 1.39 -5.65
CA GLU A 171 23.70 1.79 -7.06
C GLU A 171 22.67 1.12 -8.00
N ALA A 172 22.42 -0.17 -7.83
CA ALA A 172 21.40 -0.92 -8.58
C ALA A 172 19.99 -0.36 -8.36
N SER A 173 19.58 -0.16 -7.10
CA SER A 173 18.30 0.46 -6.75
C SER A 173 18.14 1.86 -7.38
N ARG A 174 19.20 2.69 -7.40
CA ARG A 174 19.19 3.99 -8.09
C ARG A 174 19.10 3.90 -9.62
N ALA A 175 19.50 2.77 -10.22
CA ALA A 175 19.31 2.49 -11.64
C ALA A 175 17.87 2.01 -11.97
N GLY A 176 17.11 1.58 -10.96
CA GLY A 176 15.81 0.91 -11.10
C GLY A 176 15.91 -0.61 -11.25
N ASP A 177 17.04 -1.20 -10.86
CA ASP A 177 17.20 -2.64 -10.74
C ASP A 177 16.72 -3.08 -9.33
N GLU A 178 15.57 -3.74 -9.28
CA GLU A 178 14.97 -4.32 -8.06
C GLU A 178 15.17 -5.85 -8.03
N PRO A 179 15.38 -6.47 -6.85
CA PRO A 179 15.40 -7.92 -6.74
C PRO A 179 14.09 -8.56 -7.24
N ALA A 180 14.19 -9.68 -7.95
CA ALA A 180 13.02 -10.45 -8.34
C ALA A 180 12.36 -11.09 -7.10
N PRO A 181 11.01 -11.17 -7.02
CA PRO A 181 10.31 -11.84 -5.93
C PRO A 181 10.81 -13.27 -5.70
N LEU A 182 10.85 -13.68 -4.43
CA LEU A 182 11.28 -15.02 -4.03
C LEU A 182 10.15 -16.05 -4.14
N HIS A 183 8.89 -15.61 -4.07
CA HIS A 183 7.72 -16.50 -3.93
C HIS A 183 6.63 -16.19 -4.96
N THR A 184 6.00 -17.24 -5.52
CA THR A 184 4.83 -17.10 -6.39
C THR A 184 3.66 -16.56 -5.56
N THR A 185 3.14 -15.37 -5.87
CA THR A 185 1.94 -14.83 -5.21
C THR A 185 0.66 -15.57 -5.66
N ARG A 186 -0.46 -15.41 -4.94
CA ARG A 186 -1.79 -15.88 -5.40
C ARG A 186 -2.10 -15.35 -6.82
N THR A 187 -1.82 -14.06 -7.08
CA THR A 187 -2.00 -13.42 -8.40
C THR A 187 -1.08 -14.00 -9.49
N ASP A 188 0.17 -14.32 -9.15
CA ASP A 188 1.09 -14.99 -10.09
C ASP A 188 0.64 -16.41 -10.40
N ARG A 189 0.10 -17.14 -9.41
CA ARG A 189 -0.49 -18.46 -9.65
C ARG A 189 -1.74 -18.39 -10.53
N ASP A 190 -2.58 -17.36 -10.41
CA ASP A 190 -3.69 -17.14 -11.34
C ASP A 190 -3.19 -16.78 -12.75
N ASN A 191 -2.15 -15.94 -12.89
CA ASN A 191 -1.50 -15.66 -14.17
C ASN A 191 -0.88 -16.92 -14.82
N GLN A 192 -0.20 -17.76 -14.02
CA GLN A 192 0.35 -19.06 -14.45
C GLN A 192 -0.76 -20.01 -14.91
N SER A 193 -1.89 -20.04 -14.18
CA SER A 193 -3.08 -20.85 -14.50
C SER A 193 -3.76 -20.37 -15.78
N PHE A 194 -3.96 -19.06 -15.93
CA PHE A 194 -4.48 -18.40 -17.14
C PHE A 194 -3.64 -18.72 -18.37
N LEU A 195 -2.32 -18.54 -18.28
CA LEU A 195 -1.39 -18.82 -19.37
C LEU A 195 -1.38 -20.31 -19.72
N THR A 196 -1.39 -21.18 -18.71
CA THR A 196 -1.47 -22.64 -18.89
C THR A 196 -2.75 -23.02 -19.64
N GLY A 197 -3.91 -22.52 -19.24
CA GLY A 197 -5.18 -22.73 -19.94
C GLY A 197 -5.15 -22.23 -21.38
N LEU A 198 -4.69 -20.99 -21.59
CA LEU A 198 -4.62 -20.33 -22.89
C LEU A 198 -3.73 -21.09 -23.88
N LEU A 199 -2.59 -21.61 -23.43
CA LEU A 199 -1.70 -22.43 -24.25
C LEU A 199 -2.28 -23.83 -24.49
N LEU A 200 -2.84 -24.46 -23.45
CA LEU A 200 -3.37 -25.83 -23.51
C LEU A 200 -4.53 -25.99 -24.49
N THR A 201 -5.40 -24.98 -24.64
CA THR A 201 -6.44 -24.98 -25.68
C THR A 201 -5.96 -24.34 -26.98
N GLY A 202 -5.25 -23.22 -26.91
CA GLY A 202 -4.88 -22.40 -28.05
C GLY A 202 -3.91 -23.10 -29.00
N VAL A 203 -2.87 -23.77 -28.48
CA VAL A 203 -1.85 -24.43 -29.32
C VAL A 203 -2.44 -25.61 -30.10
N PRO A 204 -3.16 -26.58 -29.50
CA PRO A 204 -3.81 -27.66 -30.25
C PRO A 204 -4.82 -27.16 -31.29
N LEU A 205 -5.68 -26.19 -30.94
CA LEU A 205 -6.68 -25.65 -31.86
C LEU A 205 -6.05 -24.88 -33.03
N LEU A 206 -4.96 -24.14 -32.80
CA LEU A 206 -4.21 -23.45 -33.85
C LEU A 206 -3.52 -24.45 -34.79
N VAL A 207 -2.86 -25.50 -34.25
CA VAL A 207 -2.24 -26.56 -35.05
C VAL A 207 -3.27 -27.26 -35.95
N LEU A 208 -4.42 -27.63 -35.41
CA LEU A 208 -5.51 -28.27 -36.17
C LEU A 208 -6.11 -27.31 -37.22
N GLY A 209 -6.48 -26.09 -36.81
CA GLY A 209 -7.17 -25.13 -37.67
C GLY A 209 -6.30 -24.58 -38.80
N VAL A 210 -5.08 -24.13 -38.50
CA VAL A 210 -4.12 -23.64 -39.51
C VAL A 210 -3.67 -24.79 -40.41
N GLY A 211 -3.37 -25.96 -39.84
CA GLY A 211 -2.99 -27.16 -40.61
C GLY A 211 -4.07 -27.59 -41.60
N TRP A 212 -5.33 -27.64 -41.16
CA TRP A 212 -6.49 -27.93 -42.01
C TRP A 212 -6.69 -26.87 -43.10
N TYR A 213 -6.61 -25.58 -42.75
CA TYR A 213 -6.81 -24.49 -43.70
C TYR A 213 -5.70 -24.47 -44.78
N VAL A 214 -4.43 -24.63 -44.40
CA VAL A 214 -3.29 -24.71 -45.33
C VAL A 214 -3.41 -25.94 -46.23
N ARG A 215 -3.82 -27.10 -45.70
CA ARG A 215 -4.11 -28.31 -46.49
C ARG A 215 -5.22 -28.05 -47.52
N ARG A 216 -6.31 -27.37 -47.13
CA ARG A 216 -7.41 -26.99 -48.05
C ARG A 216 -6.93 -25.99 -49.10
N TRP A 217 -6.13 -24.99 -48.72
CA TRP A 217 -5.61 -23.96 -49.63
C TRP A 217 -4.66 -24.53 -50.70
N ARG A 218 -3.82 -25.52 -50.33
CA ARG A 218 -2.89 -26.24 -51.22
C ARG A 218 -3.53 -27.41 -52.00
N GLY A 219 -4.86 -27.47 -52.10
CA GLY A 219 -5.56 -28.53 -52.87
C GLY A 219 -5.31 -29.94 -52.32
N GLY A 220 -5.28 -30.10 -51.00
CA GLY A 220 -5.01 -31.37 -50.32
C GLY A 220 -3.53 -31.69 -50.09
N ARG A 221 -2.60 -30.94 -50.72
CA ARG A 221 -1.14 -31.14 -50.59
C ARG A 221 -0.59 -30.49 -49.32
N GLY A 222 -0.65 -31.23 -48.21
CA GLY A 222 -0.13 -30.84 -46.89
C GLY A 222 -0.31 -31.96 -45.87
N PRO A 223 0.18 -31.80 -44.62
CA PRO A 223 0.03 -32.80 -43.56
C PRO A 223 -1.44 -33.20 -43.39
N GLY A 224 -1.69 -34.51 -43.28
CA GLY A 224 -3.05 -35.04 -43.09
C GLY A 224 -3.48 -35.00 -41.62
N PRO A 225 -4.76 -35.34 -41.32
CA PRO A 225 -5.22 -35.48 -39.93
C PRO A 225 -4.39 -36.50 -39.14
N ARG A 226 -3.87 -37.54 -39.80
CA ARG A 226 -2.92 -38.53 -39.24
C ARG A 226 -1.59 -37.93 -38.71
N VAL A 227 -1.29 -36.67 -39.01
CA VAL A 227 -0.11 -35.94 -38.51
C VAL A 227 -0.53 -34.79 -37.60
N LEU A 228 -1.56 -34.03 -37.99
CA LEU A 228 -2.05 -32.88 -37.23
C LEU A 228 -2.66 -33.26 -35.89
N VAL A 229 -3.40 -34.37 -35.80
CA VAL A 229 -4.02 -34.82 -34.54
C VAL A 229 -2.97 -35.31 -33.53
N PRO A 230 -1.99 -36.19 -33.89
CA PRO A 230 -0.89 -36.51 -32.99
C PRO A 230 -0.05 -35.29 -32.58
N ALA A 231 0.23 -34.35 -33.49
CA ALA A 231 0.98 -33.14 -33.14
C ALA A 231 0.22 -32.24 -32.14
N ALA A 232 -1.09 -32.07 -32.32
CA ALA A 232 -1.95 -31.34 -31.39
C ALA A 232 -2.08 -32.05 -30.03
N ALA A 233 -2.17 -33.38 -30.02
CA ALA A 233 -2.22 -34.19 -28.80
C ALA A 233 -0.89 -34.17 -28.03
N VAL A 234 0.25 -34.23 -28.72
CA VAL A 234 1.58 -34.07 -28.10
C VAL A 234 1.76 -32.66 -27.55
N GLY A 235 1.30 -31.62 -28.27
CA GLY A 235 1.29 -30.24 -27.75
C GLY A 235 0.48 -30.11 -26.46
N ALA A 236 -0.74 -30.65 -26.44
CA ALA A 236 -1.58 -30.69 -25.24
C ALA A 236 -0.93 -31.47 -24.08
N LEU A 237 -0.31 -32.63 -24.37
CA LEU A 237 0.36 -33.44 -23.37
C LEU A 237 1.61 -32.75 -22.78
N VAL A 238 2.41 -32.08 -23.62
CA VAL A 238 3.61 -31.35 -23.17
C VAL A 238 3.23 -30.13 -22.33
N ILE A 239 2.19 -29.38 -22.71
CA ILE A 239 1.72 -28.25 -21.91
C ILE A 239 1.10 -28.74 -20.60
N GLY A 240 0.21 -29.74 -20.66
CA GLY A 240 -0.46 -30.29 -19.48
C GLY A 240 0.51 -30.98 -18.51
N ALA A 241 1.28 -31.98 -18.94
CA ALA A 241 2.20 -32.66 -18.04
C ALA A 241 3.43 -31.81 -17.66
N GLY A 242 3.79 -30.80 -18.48
CA GLY A 242 4.96 -29.96 -18.27
C GLY A 242 4.72 -28.77 -17.35
N ALA A 243 3.56 -28.11 -17.39
CA ALA A 243 3.34 -26.89 -16.61
C ALA A 243 3.43 -27.10 -15.07
N PRO A 244 2.92 -28.19 -14.48
CA PRO A 244 3.14 -28.51 -13.06
C PRO A 244 4.59 -28.88 -12.68
N LEU A 245 5.49 -29.04 -13.67
CA LEU A 245 6.93 -29.27 -13.46
C LEU A 245 7.76 -27.98 -13.67
N VAL A 246 7.08 -26.85 -13.94
CA VAL A 246 7.65 -25.50 -14.13
C VAL A 246 7.03 -24.50 -13.16
N TYR A 247 5.81 -24.78 -12.68
CA TYR A 247 5.07 -24.02 -11.68
C TYR A 247 4.76 -24.92 -10.47
N ASP A 248 5.80 -25.53 -9.89
CA ASP A 248 5.69 -26.52 -8.81
C ASP A 248 5.55 -25.92 -7.40
N ASP A 249 5.67 -24.59 -7.25
CA ASP A 249 5.32 -23.90 -6.01
C ASP A 249 3.90 -24.25 -5.53
N THR A 250 3.75 -24.42 -4.22
CA THR A 250 2.46 -24.73 -3.55
C THR A 250 2.16 -23.83 -2.35
N ARG A 251 3.07 -22.89 -2.06
CA ARG A 251 3.03 -21.91 -0.97
C ARG A 251 3.37 -20.53 -1.52
N SER A 252 2.83 -19.47 -0.91
CA SER A 252 3.21 -18.08 -1.20
C SER A 252 4.27 -17.54 -0.23
N ASP A 253 4.61 -18.30 0.82
CA ASP A 253 5.65 -17.95 1.80
C ASP A 253 6.60 -19.15 2.05
N SER A 254 7.86 -18.85 2.39
CA SER A 254 8.84 -19.82 2.88
C SER A 254 8.88 -19.95 4.41
N ASP A 255 8.34 -18.98 5.16
CA ASP A 255 8.38 -19.00 6.62
C ASP A 255 7.54 -20.15 7.24
N PRO A 256 7.79 -20.58 8.50
CA PRO A 256 7.12 -21.71 9.13
C PRO A 256 5.62 -21.47 9.35
N LEU A 257 4.78 -22.41 8.93
CA LEU A 257 3.34 -22.37 9.21
C LEU A 257 3.04 -22.31 10.72
N PRO A 258 2.08 -21.46 11.16
CA PRO A 258 1.65 -21.42 12.55
C PRO A 258 1.12 -22.76 13.07
N THR A 259 1.45 -23.07 14.32
CA THR A 259 0.72 -24.08 15.07
C THR A 259 -0.52 -23.47 15.73
N ALA A 260 -1.51 -24.31 16.05
CA ALA A 260 -2.64 -23.88 16.87
C ALA A 260 -2.23 -23.43 18.30
N ALA A 261 -0.99 -23.63 18.74
CA ALA A 261 -0.49 -23.03 19.97
C ALA A 261 -0.06 -21.57 19.76
N ASP A 262 0.59 -21.28 18.62
CA ASP A 262 1.01 -19.93 18.23
C ASP A 262 -0.21 -19.01 18.07
N MET A 263 -1.20 -19.44 17.27
CA MET A 263 -2.49 -18.73 17.03
C MET A 263 -3.35 -18.51 18.29
N ARG A 264 -2.94 -19.01 19.46
CA ARG A 264 -3.65 -18.82 20.73
C ARG A 264 -2.82 -18.08 21.79
N ALA A 265 -1.54 -17.78 21.53
CA ALA A 265 -0.64 -17.27 22.55
C ALA A 265 -1.04 -15.87 23.06
N ARG A 266 -1.32 -14.93 22.15
CA ARG A 266 -1.78 -13.57 22.48
C ARG A 266 -3.15 -13.59 23.17
N THR A 267 -4.16 -14.27 22.63
CA THR A 267 -5.44 -14.48 23.31
C THR A 267 -5.31 -15.19 24.67
N VAL A 268 -4.30 -16.05 24.92
CA VAL A 268 -4.04 -16.58 26.28
C VAL A 268 -3.55 -15.45 27.19
N ARG A 269 -2.56 -14.64 26.77
CA ARG A 269 -2.03 -13.53 27.58
C ARG A 269 -3.10 -12.47 27.87
N VAL A 270 -3.80 -11.98 26.84
CA VAL A 270 -4.77 -10.89 26.95
C VAL A 270 -5.95 -11.34 27.82
N ALA A 271 -6.51 -12.54 27.60
CA ALA A 271 -7.58 -13.06 28.45
C ALA A 271 -7.12 -13.32 29.90
N ALA A 272 -5.87 -13.75 30.12
CA ALA A 272 -5.33 -13.88 31.48
C ALA A 272 -5.22 -12.52 32.19
N GLY A 273 -4.87 -11.45 31.47
CA GLY A 273 -4.91 -10.08 31.98
C GLY A 273 -6.35 -9.61 32.31
N LEU A 274 -7.29 -9.81 31.39
CA LEU A 274 -8.70 -9.43 31.55
C LEU A 274 -9.45 -10.18 32.67
N ARG A 275 -8.91 -11.30 33.18
CA ARG A 275 -9.40 -11.97 34.40
C ARG A 275 -8.99 -11.27 35.71
N HIS A 276 -8.07 -10.31 35.64
CA HIS A 276 -7.49 -9.64 36.81
C HIS A 276 -7.71 -8.12 36.80
N ASP A 277 -7.83 -7.53 35.61
CA ASP A 277 -8.01 -6.09 35.41
C ASP A 277 -8.99 -5.88 34.23
N PRO A 278 -10.10 -5.13 34.40
CA PRO A 278 -11.00 -4.84 33.29
C PRO A 278 -10.37 -3.94 32.21
N VAL A 279 -9.19 -3.34 32.45
CA VAL A 279 -8.43 -2.57 31.46
C VAL A 279 -7.06 -3.21 31.23
N TYR A 280 -6.96 -4.06 30.20
CA TYR A 280 -5.70 -4.60 29.72
C TYR A 280 -5.00 -3.60 28.78
N VAL A 281 -3.68 -3.47 28.95
CA VAL A 281 -2.80 -2.74 28.05
C VAL A 281 -1.63 -3.64 27.70
N ASP A 282 -1.42 -3.89 26.42
CA ASP A 282 -0.31 -4.72 25.96
C ASP A 282 1.05 -4.10 26.32
N PRO A 283 2.08 -4.89 26.68
CA PRO A 283 3.40 -4.36 26.97
C PRO A 283 4.03 -3.48 25.90
N LEU A 284 3.68 -3.63 24.61
CA LEU A 284 4.15 -2.76 23.53
C LEU A 284 3.33 -1.46 23.42
N ALA A 285 2.04 -1.49 23.75
CA ALA A 285 1.15 -0.32 23.79
C ALA A 285 1.38 0.61 25.01
N ARG A 286 2.40 0.34 25.83
CA ARG A 286 2.68 1.12 27.05
C ARG A 286 3.33 2.45 26.74
N GLY A 287 2.63 3.53 27.04
CA GLY A 287 3.09 4.91 26.85
C GLY A 287 1.99 5.80 26.30
N LEU A 288 1.09 5.23 25.49
CA LEU A 288 -0.10 5.90 24.93
C LEU A 288 -0.96 6.55 26.03
N LEU A 289 -1.21 5.79 27.12
CA LEU A 289 -1.98 6.28 28.27
C LEU A 289 -1.12 6.41 29.52
N THR A 290 -1.21 7.56 30.18
CA THR A 290 -0.57 7.79 31.48
C THR A 290 -1.19 6.93 32.58
N PRO A 291 -0.46 6.65 33.69
CA PRO A 291 -1.00 5.92 34.83
C PRO A 291 -2.27 6.55 35.44
N ALA A 292 -2.44 7.87 35.33
CA ALA A 292 -3.63 8.57 35.80
C ALA A 292 -4.85 8.31 34.90
N GLN A 293 -4.69 8.39 33.58
CA GLN A 293 -5.72 8.05 32.59
C GLN A 293 -6.18 6.60 32.75
N LEU A 294 -5.23 5.65 32.88
CA LEU A 294 -5.52 4.25 33.15
C LEU A 294 -6.20 4.01 34.51
N GLY A 295 -5.98 4.89 35.50
CA GLY A 295 -6.68 4.87 36.78
C GLY A 295 -8.14 5.32 36.66
N ASP A 296 -8.40 6.38 35.89
CA ASP A 296 -9.76 6.88 35.62
C ASP A 296 -10.57 5.88 34.79
N LEU A 297 -10.00 5.30 33.71
CA LEU A 297 -10.67 4.29 32.88
C LEU A 297 -11.10 3.07 33.70
N ARG A 298 -10.22 2.51 34.55
CA ARG A 298 -10.58 1.42 35.49
C ARG A 298 -11.69 1.84 36.44
N THR A 299 -11.60 3.05 37.00
CA THR A 299 -12.58 3.59 37.95
C THR A 299 -13.94 3.83 37.32
N ARG A 300 -14.00 4.11 36.01
CA ARG A 300 -15.24 4.18 35.23
C ARG A 300 -15.79 2.79 34.91
N ALA A 301 -14.98 1.91 34.32
CA ALA A 301 -15.39 0.56 33.93
C ALA A 301 -15.95 -0.25 35.12
N ALA A 302 -15.34 -0.12 36.30
CA ALA A 302 -15.78 -0.76 37.55
C ALA A 302 -17.03 -0.13 38.20
N ARG A 303 -17.66 0.89 37.61
CA ARG A 303 -18.91 1.51 38.08
C ARG A 303 -20.12 1.23 37.19
N LEU A 304 -19.92 0.61 36.03
CA LEU A 304 -21.01 0.32 35.08
C LEU A 304 -21.77 -0.93 35.53
N ASP A 305 -23.10 -0.91 35.39
CA ASP A 305 -23.98 -2.05 35.72
C ASP A 305 -23.79 -3.25 34.78
N VAL A 306 -23.14 -3.03 33.63
CA VAL A 306 -22.72 -4.06 32.67
C VAL A 306 -21.19 -4.17 32.71
N PRO A 307 -20.61 -5.38 32.85
CA PRO A 307 -19.16 -5.55 32.82
C PRO A 307 -18.58 -5.06 31.50
N VAL A 308 -17.59 -4.17 31.55
CA VAL A 308 -16.82 -3.72 30.37
C VAL A 308 -15.38 -4.21 30.48
N ARG A 309 -14.85 -4.75 29.37
CA ARG A 309 -13.46 -5.21 29.24
C ARG A 309 -12.80 -4.42 28.11
N VAL A 310 -11.78 -3.63 28.46
CA VAL A 310 -11.00 -2.81 27.53
C VAL A 310 -9.66 -3.51 27.27
N ALA A 311 -9.29 -3.69 26.00
CA ALA A 311 -8.03 -4.28 25.58
C ALA A 311 -7.33 -3.35 24.58
N ILE A 312 -6.29 -2.66 25.04
CA ILE A 312 -5.45 -1.80 24.19
C ILE A 312 -4.27 -2.66 23.69
N VAL A 313 -4.27 -2.96 22.40
CA VAL A 313 -3.40 -3.96 21.76
C VAL A 313 -2.99 -3.52 20.35
N PRO A 314 -1.77 -3.84 19.86
CA PRO A 314 -1.48 -3.75 18.44
C PRO A 314 -2.40 -4.72 17.69
N LEU A 315 -3.11 -4.24 16.67
CA LEU A 315 -3.89 -5.00 15.69
C LEU A 315 -3.16 -4.92 14.36
N SER A 316 -3.03 -6.03 13.64
CA SER A 316 -2.49 -6.05 12.26
C SER A 316 -2.94 -7.32 11.51
N PRO A 317 -2.86 -7.35 10.16
CA PRO A 317 -3.30 -8.51 9.36
C PRO A 317 -2.59 -9.82 9.69
N GLU A 318 -1.41 -9.78 10.30
CA GLU A 318 -0.60 -10.93 10.68
C GLU A 318 -1.05 -11.55 12.03
N ASP A 319 -2.02 -10.94 12.71
CA ASP A 319 -2.50 -11.34 14.04
C ASP A 319 -3.54 -12.48 14.02
N GLU A 320 -3.88 -13.09 15.17
CA GLU A 320 -4.81 -14.23 15.17
C GLU A 320 -6.25 -13.88 14.71
N SER A 321 -6.57 -12.59 14.65
CA SER A 321 -7.81 -11.97 14.21
C SER A 321 -7.72 -11.43 12.77
N ALA A 322 -6.54 -11.46 12.13
CA ALA A 322 -6.24 -10.74 10.89
C ALA A 322 -6.58 -9.24 10.96
N GLY A 323 -6.34 -8.62 12.13
CA GLY A 323 -6.60 -7.21 12.40
C GLY A 323 -8.01 -6.87 12.89
N ASP A 324 -8.99 -7.78 12.74
CA ASP A 324 -10.38 -7.57 13.15
C ASP A 324 -10.54 -7.57 14.70
N GLY A 325 -10.79 -6.39 15.28
CA GLY A 325 -10.95 -6.23 16.72
C GLY A 325 -12.26 -6.82 17.26
N GLU A 326 -13.30 -6.99 16.44
CA GLU A 326 -14.52 -7.72 16.83
C GLU A 326 -14.26 -9.23 16.90
N LEU A 327 -13.52 -9.78 15.94
CA LEU A 327 -13.08 -11.17 15.96
C LEU A 327 -12.14 -11.42 17.15
N LEU A 328 -11.25 -10.47 17.49
CA LEU A 328 -10.44 -10.56 18.69
C LEU A 328 -11.30 -10.52 19.97
N ALA A 329 -12.31 -9.65 20.05
CA ALA A 329 -13.25 -9.60 21.17
C ALA A 329 -13.97 -10.95 21.38
N LYS A 330 -14.42 -11.58 20.28
CA LYS A 330 -15.04 -12.90 20.24
C LYS A 330 -14.09 -14.00 20.74
N LEU A 331 -12.84 -14.04 20.23
CA LEU A 331 -11.81 -14.99 20.68
C LEU A 331 -11.44 -14.81 22.16
N LEU A 332 -11.52 -13.59 22.69
CA LEU A 332 -11.31 -13.29 24.11
C LEU A 332 -12.52 -13.71 24.96
N HIS A 333 -13.75 -13.47 24.51
CA HIS A 333 -14.96 -13.96 25.16
C HIS A 333 -14.97 -15.49 25.28
N ASP A 334 -14.72 -16.22 24.19
CA ASP A 334 -14.61 -17.68 24.19
C ASP A 334 -13.53 -18.19 25.17
N ARG A 335 -12.43 -17.44 25.34
CA ARG A 335 -11.34 -17.76 26.29
C ARG A 335 -11.70 -17.44 27.74
N LEU A 336 -12.66 -16.57 27.98
CA LEU A 336 -13.15 -16.17 29.30
C LEU A 336 -14.41 -16.97 29.72
N GLY A 337 -15.13 -17.56 28.76
CA GLY A 337 -16.36 -18.32 28.98
C GLY A 337 -17.45 -17.44 29.60
N GLY A 338 -18.33 -18.01 30.44
CA GLY A 338 -19.36 -17.24 31.16
C GLY A 338 -18.83 -16.22 32.20
N ALA A 339 -17.52 -16.18 32.46
CA ALA A 339 -16.88 -15.09 33.19
C ALA A 339 -16.45 -13.93 32.25
N GLY A 340 -16.63 -14.12 30.94
CA GLY A 340 -16.44 -13.18 29.85
C GLY A 340 -17.70 -12.42 29.43
N ASP A 341 -18.87 -12.67 30.02
CA ASP A 341 -20.09 -11.95 29.68
C ASP A 341 -19.92 -10.43 29.91
N GLY A 342 -20.26 -9.61 28.92
CA GLY A 342 -20.17 -8.14 28.99
C GLY A 342 -19.92 -7.45 27.64
N VAL A 343 -19.59 -6.16 27.70
CA VAL A 343 -19.15 -5.37 26.53
C VAL A 343 -17.62 -5.43 26.44
N TYR A 344 -17.12 -5.60 25.23
CA TYR A 344 -15.71 -5.56 24.88
C TYR A 344 -15.41 -4.25 24.16
N VAL A 345 -14.26 -3.66 24.46
CA VAL A 345 -13.70 -2.50 23.78
C VAL A 345 -12.27 -2.86 23.39
N VAL A 346 -12.05 -3.18 22.13
CA VAL A 346 -10.71 -3.43 21.59
C VAL A 346 -10.21 -2.15 20.95
N ALA A 347 -8.98 -1.74 21.25
CA ALA A 347 -8.39 -0.51 20.75
C ALA A 347 -7.00 -0.77 20.16
N GLY A 348 -6.73 -0.20 18.99
CA GLY A 348 -5.40 -0.21 18.38
C GLY A 348 -4.34 0.44 19.27
N ALA A 349 -3.06 0.08 19.04
CA ALA A 349 -1.91 0.61 19.80
C ALA A 349 -1.34 1.92 19.25
N SER A 350 -2.21 2.84 18.84
CA SER A 350 -1.91 4.21 18.40
C SER A 350 -2.90 5.18 19.04
N ASP A 351 -2.59 6.49 19.07
CA ASP A 351 -3.50 7.48 19.68
C ASP A 351 -4.77 7.67 18.83
N ASP A 352 -4.64 7.51 17.51
CA ASP A 352 -5.72 7.65 16.54
C ASP A 352 -6.36 6.30 16.14
N GLY A 353 -5.88 5.18 16.70
CA GLY A 353 -6.20 3.82 16.23
C GLY A 353 -7.68 3.42 16.31
N ASP A 354 -8.04 2.40 15.53
CA ASP A 354 -9.42 1.89 15.49
C ASP A 354 -9.91 1.40 16.85
N LEU A 355 -11.23 1.49 17.06
CA LEU A 355 -11.89 1.21 18.33
C LEU A 355 -13.15 0.37 18.11
N ASP A 356 -13.08 -0.93 18.37
CA ASP A 356 -14.20 -1.86 18.23
C ASP A 356 -14.97 -2.03 19.55
N ILE A 357 -16.29 -1.83 19.50
CA ILE A 357 -17.18 -1.91 20.66
C ILE A 357 -18.23 -3.00 20.42
N VAL A 358 -18.12 -4.12 21.13
CA VAL A 358 -18.86 -5.35 20.84
C VAL A 358 -19.56 -5.90 22.09
N ASN A 359 -20.82 -6.32 21.96
CA ASN A 359 -21.53 -6.98 23.06
C ASN A 359 -21.38 -8.50 22.98
N HIS A 360 -20.91 -9.14 24.05
CA HIS A 360 -20.91 -10.59 24.20
C HIS A 360 -21.50 -10.96 25.57
N GLY A 361 -22.83 -11.04 25.67
CA GLY A 361 -23.56 -11.41 26.89
C GLY A 361 -23.82 -10.26 27.88
N GLY A 362 -23.42 -9.03 27.55
CA GLY A 362 -23.75 -7.84 28.33
C GLY A 362 -25.26 -7.53 28.30
N LYS A 363 -25.79 -7.06 29.44
CA LYS A 363 -27.22 -6.72 29.63
C LYS A 363 -27.57 -5.33 29.08
N VAL A 364 -27.20 -5.08 27.84
CA VAL A 364 -27.35 -3.82 27.12
C VAL A 364 -28.01 -4.09 25.77
N ALA A 365 -28.87 -3.19 25.31
CA ALA A 365 -29.50 -3.31 24.00
C ALA A 365 -28.43 -3.14 22.90
N THR A 366 -28.00 -4.26 22.30
CA THR A 366 -26.89 -4.32 21.32
C THR A 366 -27.06 -3.26 20.21
N ASP A 367 -28.24 -3.14 19.61
CA ASP A 367 -28.50 -2.18 18.51
C ASP A 367 -28.26 -0.72 18.96
N ALA A 368 -28.74 -0.37 20.15
CA ALA A 368 -28.60 0.98 20.71
C ALA A 368 -27.16 1.28 21.18
N LEU A 369 -26.39 0.25 21.57
CA LEU A 369 -24.95 0.38 21.81
C LEU A 369 -24.19 0.58 20.49
N HIS A 370 -24.53 -0.17 19.44
CA HIS A 370 -23.88 -0.08 18.13
C HIS A 370 -24.08 1.32 17.52
N THR A 371 -25.31 1.76 17.26
CA THR A 371 -25.60 3.13 16.77
C THR A 371 -25.14 4.21 17.75
N GLY A 372 -25.10 3.92 19.06
CA GLY A 372 -24.57 4.82 20.09
C GLY A 372 -23.05 4.94 20.15
N THR A 373 -22.30 4.14 19.39
CA THR A 373 -20.83 4.13 19.34
C THR A 373 -20.23 4.11 17.92
N GLU A 374 -21.06 4.04 16.88
CA GLU A 374 -20.68 4.00 15.46
C GLU A 374 -19.63 5.07 15.08
N TYR A 375 -19.88 6.34 15.43
CA TYR A 375 -18.96 7.46 15.21
C TYR A 375 -17.62 7.34 15.95
N LEU A 376 -17.55 6.60 17.07
CA LEU A 376 -16.30 6.40 17.83
C LEU A 376 -15.40 5.32 17.20
N ARG A 377 -15.99 4.39 16.43
CA ARG A 377 -15.27 3.37 15.66
C ARG A 377 -14.45 4.05 14.57
N TYR A 378 -15.12 4.81 13.71
CA TYR A 378 -14.57 5.44 12.50
C TYR A 378 -13.97 6.84 12.72
N GLY A 379 -13.93 7.34 13.96
CA GLY A 379 -13.33 8.63 14.31
C GLY A 379 -14.13 9.88 13.90
N GLU A 380 -15.38 9.76 13.48
CA GLU A 380 -16.11 10.86 12.87
C GLU A 380 -16.45 12.03 13.85
N GLY A 381 -16.19 13.27 13.41
CA GLY A 381 -16.69 14.49 14.04
C GLY A 381 -15.89 14.92 15.27
N GLU A 382 -16.55 15.08 16.44
CA GLU A 382 -15.87 15.43 17.70
C GLU A 382 -14.91 14.32 18.21
N ALA A 383 -14.83 13.19 17.50
CA ALA A 383 -13.89 12.10 17.78
C ALA A 383 -12.55 12.21 16.98
N ASP A 384 -12.50 13.02 15.93
CA ASP A 384 -11.39 13.10 14.96
C ASP A 384 -10.15 13.75 15.58
N ASP A 385 -10.33 14.90 16.23
CA ASP A 385 -9.32 15.59 17.06
C ASP A 385 -9.05 14.89 18.42
N ALA A 386 -9.68 13.74 18.73
CA ALA A 386 -9.80 13.19 20.08
C ALA A 386 -8.97 11.91 20.31
N GLY A 387 -7.69 12.07 20.65
CA GLY A 387 -6.79 10.97 20.99
C GLY A 387 -7.34 9.95 22.01
N LEU A 388 -6.87 8.71 21.88
CA LEU A 388 -7.37 7.43 22.42
C LEU A 388 -8.04 7.51 23.80
N TYR A 389 -7.45 8.25 24.75
CA TYR A 389 -8.03 8.41 26.08
C TYR A 389 -9.45 8.98 26.07
N GLU A 390 -9.69 10.02 25.26
CA GLU A 390 -10.99 10.68 25.22
C GLU A 390 -12.01 9.81 24.49
N ARG A 391 -11.66 9.19 23.35
CA ARG A 391 -12.51 8.20 22.67
C ARG A 391 -12.91 7.05 23.60
N LEU A 392 -11.97 6.45 24.33
CA LEU A 392 -12.27 5.45 25.39
C LEU A 392 -13.20 6.02 26.49
N ARG A 393 -12.99 7.28 26.91
CA ARG A 393 -13.86 7.95 27.89
C ARG A 393 -15.24 8.26 27.31
N MET A 394 -15.39 8.48 26.00
CA MET A 394 -16.68 8.60 25.31
C MET A 394 -17.38 7.24 25.28
N THR A 395 -16.71 6.17 24.86
CA THR A 395 -17.24 4.80 24.82
C THR A 395 -17.80 4.35 26.17
N LEU A 396 -17.04 4.53 27.27
CA LEU A 396 -17.55 4.19 28.61
C LEU A 396 -18.80 5.00 29.01
N ARG A 397 -18.97 6.23 28.51
CA ARG A 397 -20.19 7.04 28.70
C ARG A 397 -21.31 6.70 27.72
N ALA A 398 -21.01 6.08 26.58
CA ALA A 398 -22.02 5.52 25.69
C ALA A 398 -22.63 4.25 26.29
N VAL A 399 -21.79 3.34 26.82
CA VAL A 399 -22.24 2.14 27.57
C VAL A 399 -23.09 2.53 28.80
N ASP A 400 -22.66 3.53 29.58
CA ASP A 400 -23.39 4.08 30.74
C ASP A 400 -24.81 4.59 30.40
N ARG A 401 -25.02 5.04 29.16
CA ARG A 401 -26.29 5.60 28.66
C ARG A 401 -27.12 4.61 27.85
N ALA A 402 -26.53 3.51 27.41
CA ALA A 402 -27.19 2.55 26.54
C ALA A 402 -28.32 1.83 27.31
N PRO A 403 -29.55 1.73 26.75
CA PRO A 403 -30.66 1.08 27.43
C PRO A 403 -30.33 -0.37 27.85
N SER A 404 -30.72 -0.75 29.06
CA SER A 404 -30.55 -2.13 29.53
C SER A 404 -31.34 -3.11 28.65
N GLY A 405 -30.70 -4.21 28.28
CA GLY A 405 -31.27 -5.26 27.42
C GLY A 405 -31.17 -6.65 28.05
N PRO A 406 -31.79 -7.67 27.42
CA PRO A 406 -31.43 -9.06 27.71
C PRO A 406 -29.93 -9.28 27.36
N PRO A 407 -29.26 -10.29 27.95
CA PRO A 407 -27.96 -10.75 27.46
C PRO A 407 -28.07 -11.13 25.97
N SER A 408 -27.27 -10.48 25.13
CA SER A 408 -27.28 -10.67 23.67
C SER A 408 -25.87 -10.78 23.11
N GLY A 409 -25.78 -11.29 21.88
CA GLY A 409 -24.55 -11.33 21.10
C GLY A 409 -24.20 -9.98 20.46
N PRO A 410 -23.23 -9.98 19.53
CA PRO A 410 -22.82 -8.79 18.79
C PRO A 410 -23.93 -8.36 17.81
N TYR A 411 -23.81 -7.15 17.25
CA TYR A 411 -24.81 -6.63 16.30
C TYR A 411 -24.76 -7.40 14.97
N LEU A 412 -23.54 -7.71 14.51
CA LEU A 412 -23.25 -8.69 13.48
C LEU A 412 -22.23 -9.68 14.06
N ASP A 413 -22.30 -10.95 13.67
CA ASP A 413 -21.23 -11.90 13.99
C ASP A 413 -20.02 -11.56 13.10
N PRO A 414 -18.83 -11.26 13.67
CA PRO A 414 -17.65 -10.99 12.85
C PRO A 414 -17.28 -12.25 12.04
N PRO A 415 -16.81 -12.06 10.80
CA PRO A 415 -16.42 -13.16 9.93
C PRO A 415 -15.30 -13.97 10.58
N ALA A 416 -15.22 -15.27 10.26
CA ALA A 416 -14.01 -16.01 10.55
C ALA A 416 -12.92 -15.56 9.57
N ALA A 417 -11.80 -15.06 10.08
CA ALA A 417 -10.60 -14.85 9.27
C ALA A 417 -10.18 -16.17 8.59
N GLU A 418 -9.53 -16.09 7.42
CA GLU A 418 -9.10 -17.28 6.68
C GLU A 418 -8.05 -18.05 7.53
N ASP A 419 -7.99 -19.38 7.34
CA ASP A 419 -7.00 -20.23 7.99
C ASP A 419 -5.62 -19.89 7.41
N PRO A 420 -4.60 -19.51 8.19
CA PRO A 420 -3.29 -19.15 7.65
C PRO A 420 -2.63 -20.29 6.84
N VAL A 421 -3.01 -21.55 7.09
CA VAL A 421 -2.55 -22.71 6.30
C VAL A 421 -3.28 -22.84 4.95
N ALA A 422 -4.43 -22.17 4.81
CA ALA A 422 -5.15 -22.00 3.55
C ALA A 422 -4.76 -20.70 2.81
N GLU A 423 -4.52 -19.61 3.55
CA GLU A 423 -4.02 -18.33 3.02
C GLU A 423 -2.75 -18.54 2.20
N ASP A 424 -1.73 -19.11 2.82
CA ASP A 424 -0.43 -19.42 2.21
C ASP A 424 -0.51 -20.50 1.12
N ARG A 425 -1.50 -21.40 1.15
CA ARG A 425 -1.64 -22.42 0.10
C ARG A 425 -2.03 -21.78 -1.24
N LEU A 426 -1.15 -21.92 -2.22
CA LEU A 426 -1.46 -21.52 -3.60
C LEU A 426 -2.55 -22.40 -4.21
N PRO A 427 -3.48 -21.83 -5.00
CA PRO A 427 -4.48 -22.59 -5.74
C PRO A 427 -3.82 -23.50 -6.80
N GLY A 428 -4.48 -24.61 -7.12
CA GLY A 428 -3.97 -25.56 -8.11
C GLY A 428 -3.96 -24.97 -9.52
N LEU A 429 -2.93 -25.27 -10.32
CA LEU A 429 -2.67 -24.70 -11.65
C LEU A 429 -3.81 -24.86 -12.69
N TYR A 430 -4.78 -25.73 -12.42
CA TYR A 430 -5.96 -25.97 -13.26
C TYR A 430 -7.27 -25.43 -12.65
N SER A 431 -7.15 -24.58 -11.63
CA SER A 431 -8.26 -23.86 -10.98
C SER A 431 -8.16 -22.36 -11.26
N GLY A 432 -9.00 -21.54 -10.60
CA GLY A 432 -9.03 -20.09 -10.79
C GLY A 432 -9.12 -19.70 -12.26
N ASP A 433 -8.22 -18.82 -12.68
CA ASP A 433 -8.23 -18.22 -14.02
C ASP A 433 -7.81 -19.17 -15.18
N PHE A 434 -7.51 -20.45 -14.89
CA PHE A 434 -7.34 -21.49 -15.91
C PHE A 434 -8.53 -21.60 -16.88
N GLY A 435 -9.77 -21.49 -16.37
CA GLY A 435 -11.00 -21.56 -17.19
C GLY A 435 -11.16 -20.39 -18.16
N PRO A 436 -11.09 -19.13 -17.68
CA PRO A 436 -10.97 -17.94 -18.51
C PRO A 436 -9.83 -18.00 -19.53
N GLY A 437 -8.63 -18.41 -19.12
CA GLY A 437 -7.47 -18.59 -20.00
C GLY A 437 -7.74 -19.60 -21.12
N ALA A 438 -8.22 -20.79 -20.77
CA ALA A 438 -8.60 -21.85 -21.71
C ALA A 438 -9.69 -21.39 -22.71
N THR A 439 -10.63 -20.56 -22.26
CA THR A 439 -11.66 -19.97 -23.10
C THR A 439 -11.05 -18.95 -24.08
N LEU A 440 -10.16 -18.06 -23.61
CA LEU A 440 -9.50 -17.07 -24.47
C LEU A 440 -8.55 -17.74 -25.48
N GLY A 441 -7.84 -18.80 -25.10
CA GLY A 441 -6.99 -19.58 -26.00
C GLY A 441 -7.75 -20.15 -27.21
N ALA A 442 -8.98 -20.64 -26.99
CA ALA A 442 -9.84 -21.12 -28.06
C ALA A 442 -10.29 -19.98 -28.99
N PHE A 443 -10.71 -18.82 -28.45
CA PHE A 443 -11.08 -17.66 -29.26
C PHE A 443 -9.87 -17.06 -30.02
N ALA A 444 -8.69 -17.03 -29.41
CA ALA A 444 -7.45 -16.58 -30.05
C ALA A 444 -7.06 -17.49 -31.23
N ALA A 445 -7.12 -18.81 -31.05
CA ALA A 445 -6.88 -19.77 -32.12
C ALA A 445 -7.87 -19.59 -33.29
N LEU A 446 -9.17 -19.45 -33.00
CA LEU A 446 -10.19 -19.15 -34.02
C LEU A 446 -9.93 -17.81 -34.73
N GLY A 447 -9.52 -16.77 -34.00
CA GLY A 447 -9.14 -15.47 -34.55
C GLY A 447 -7.94 -15.55 -35.50
N VAL A 448 -6.88 -16.26 -35.11
CA VAL A 448 -5.69 -16.48 -35.97
C VAL A 448 -6.04 -17.29 -37.22
N VAL A 449 -6.90 -18.32 -37.11
CA VAL A 449 -7.40 -19.08 -38.26
C VAL A 449 -8.24 -18.18 -39.19
N GLY A 450 -9.09 -17.31 -38.63
CA GLY A 450 -9.87 -16.33 -39.37
C GLY A 450 -9.01 -15.30 -40.12
N LEU A 451 -8.00 -14.73 -39.46
CA LEU A 451 -7.04 -13.81 -40.08
C LEU A 451 -6.21 -14.50 -41.17
N THR A 452 -5.76 -15.73 -40.93
CA THR A 452 -5.06 -16.56 -41.93
C THR A 452 -5.94 -16.80 -43.15
N ALA A 453 -7.23 -17.09 -42.95
CA ALA A 453 -8.20 -17.29 -44.03
C ALA A 453 -8.49 -15.99 -44.80
N ALA A 454 -8.60 -14.85 -44.11
CA ALA A 454 -8.80 -13.54 -44.73
C ALA A 454 -7.60 -13.13 -45.59
N GLY A 455 -6.37 -13.22 -45.05
CA GLY A 455 -5.15 -12.87 -45.78
C GLY A 455 -4.93 -13.75 -47.02
N LEU A 456 -5.13 -15.07 -46.91
CA LEU A 456 -5.04 -15.99 -48.04
C LEU A 456 -6.21 -15.85 -49.04
N GLY A 457 -7.34 -15.26 -48.61
CA GLY A 457 -8.44 -14.83 -49.48
C GLY A 457 -8.10 -13.56 -50.26
N VAL A 458 -7.49 -12.56 -49.62
CA VAL A 458 -7.00 -11.33 -50.27
C VAL A 458 -5.91 -11.67 -51.30
N ALA A 459 -4.91 -12.48 -50.93
CA ALA A 459 -3.83 -12.89 -51.83
C ALA A 459 -4.31 -13.68 -53.08
N ARG A 460 -5.48 -14.33 -53.00
CA ARG A 460 -6.15 -14.93 -54.17
C ARG A 460 -6.87 -13.89 -55.03
N ARG A 461 -7.47 -12.85 -54.44
CA ARG A 461 -8.17 -11.78 -55.16
C ARG A 461 -7.23 -10.78 -55.84
N THR A 462 -6.06 -10.50 -55.26
CA THR A 462 -5.09 -9.53 -55.79
C THR A 462 -4.12 -10.10 -56.84
N GLY A 463 -4.28 -11.36 -57.24
CA GLY A 463 -3.48 -11.99 -58.30
C GLY A 463 -2.01 -12.28 -57.95
N LEU A 464 -1.51 -11.83 -56.79
CA LEU A 464 -0.10 -11.95 -56.38
C LEU A 464 0.41 -13.40 -56.29
N ALA A 465 -0.47 -14.39 -56.20
CA ALA A 465 -0.12 -15.81 -56.24
C ALA A 465 0.06 -16.41 -57.66
N ALA A 466 -0.16 -15.63 -58.72
CA ALA A 466 -0.27 -16.12 -60.11
C ALA A 466 0.76 -15.53 -61.10
N GLY A 467 1.95 -15.14 -60.62
CA GLY A 467 3.06 -14.67 -61.47
C GLY A 467 4.19 -15.70 -61.60
N ARG A 468 4.25 -16.45 -62.72
CA ARG A 468 5.37 -17.39 -62.98
C ARG A 468 5.69 -17.54 -64.47
N ALA A 469 6.45 -16.59 -65.02
CA ALA A 469 7.02 -16.60 -66.38
C ALA A 469 8.56 -16.53 -66.34
N ARG A 470 9.23 -16.74 -67.49
CA ARG A 470 10.68 -16.98 -67.57
C ARG A 470 11.37 -16.02 -68.55
N THR A 471 12.50 -15.45 -68.14
CA THR A 471 13.68 -15.05 -68.93
C THR A 471 14.80 -14.74 -67.91
N ALA A 472 16.10 -15.01 -68.04
CA ALA A 472 17.06 -15.26 -69.12
C ALA A 472 18.10 -14.12 -69.24
N ALA A 473 19.35 -14.45 -68.88
CA ALA A 473 20.63 -13.85 -69.30
C ALA A 473 21.02 -12.39 -68.91
N THR A 474 22.28 -12.28 -68.46
CA THR A 474 23.28 -11.19 -68.66
C THR A 474 23.02 -9.75 -68.15
N GLY A 475 24.08 -9.14 -67.60
CA GLY A 475 24.24 -7.67 -67.48
C GLY A 475 24.55 -7.16 -66.07
N PRO A 476 25.78 -6.65 -65.77
CA PRO A 476 26.13 -6.09 -64.47
C PRO A 476 26.02 -4.54 -64.41
N GLY A 477 25.77 -4.00 -63.20
CA GLY A 477 25.99 -2.59 -62.86
C GLY A 477 24.74 -1.79 -62.51
N GLY A 478 24.77 -1.06 -61.39
CA GLY A 478 23.65 -0.21 -60.96
C GLY A 478 23.73 0.23 -59.49
N ARG A 479 24.44 1.33 -59.20
CA ARG A 479 24.51 1.93 -57.84
C ARG A 479 23.15 2.51 -57.41
N ARG A 480 22.75 2.24 -56.16
CA ARG A 480 22.36 3.20 -55.09
C ARG A 480 21.77 2.40 -53.92
N THR A 481 22.42 2.21 -52.77
CA THR A 481 22.85 3.19 -51.73
C THR A 481 21.73 4.12 -51.23
N GLY A 482 21.14 3.73 -50.10
CA GLY A 482 20.28 4.51 -49.22
C GLY A 482 20.07 3.68 -47.95
N ALA A 483 20.91 3.81 -46.92
CA ALA A 483 20.81 4.88 -45.92
C ALA A 483 19.39 4.89 -45.32
N ALA A 484 19.13 4.28 -44.15
CA ALA A 484 19.89 4.41 -42.90
C ALA A 484 20.15 5.88 -42.54
N GLY A 485 19.09 6.69 -42.62
CA GLY A 485 19.08 8.07 -42.12
C GLY A 485 19.15 8.08 -40.60
N GLN A 486 20.30 8.47 -40.07
CA GLN A 486 20.58 8.61 -38.64
C GLN A 486 21.08 10.04 -38.39
N ARG A 487 20.78 10.60 -37.21
CA ARG A 487 21.09 12.00 -36.81
C ARG A 487 20.16 13.04 -37.49
N ALA A 488 20.01 14.25 -36.96
CA ALA A 488 20.72 14.88 -35.84
C ALA A 488 19.80 15.40 -34.73
N ALA A 489 20.40 15.71 -33.58
CA ALA A 489 19.82 16.60 -32.59
C ALA A 489 20.29 18.03 -32.92
N ASP A 490 19.38 19.00 -32.82
CA ASP A 490 19.68 20.43 -32.82
C ASP A 490 19.00 21.08 -31.61
N GLY A 491 19.68 22.03 -30.99
CA GLY A 491 19.31 22.56 -29.68
C GLY A 491 18.24 23.65 -29.72
N ALA A 492 17.11 23.41 -29.05
CA ALA A 492 16.16 24.42 -28.61
C ALA A 492 15.59 24.01 -27.23
N PRO A 493 15.24 24.94 -26.33
CA PRO A 493 14.71 24.59 -25.01
C PRO A 493 13.44 23.75 -25.15
N THR A 494 13.42 22.60 -24.48
CA THR A 494 12.41 21.55 -24.67
C THR A 494 11.02 21.98 -24.22
N ALA A 495 10.18 22.39 -25.16
CA ALA A 495 8.75 22.52 -24.94
C ALA A 495 8.15 21.14 -24.63
N ALA A 496 7.52 20.99 -23.46
CA ALA A 496 7.00 19.71 -22.98
C ALA A 496 6.02 19.05 -23.97
N PRO A 497 6.03 17.70 -24.11
CA PRO A 497 5.23 16.98 -25.09
C PRO A 497 3.73 17.25 -24.90
N HIS A 498 3.14 17.86 -25.92
CA HIS A 498 1.75 18.31 -25.89
C HIS A 498 0.76 17.15 -25.75
N ALA A 499 -0.03 17.18 -24.68
CA ALA A 499 -1.16 16.26 -24.53
C ALA A 499 -2.19 16.49 -25.67
N PRO A 500 -2.73 15.43 -26.30
CA PRO A 500 -3.69 15.57 -27.39
C PRO A 500 -5.04 16.10 -26.87
N ALA A 501 -5.79 16.76 -27.73
CA ALA A 501 -7.14 17.25 -27.43
C ALA A 501 -8.18 16.12 -27.24
N ARG A 502 -7.92 14.91 -27.76
CA ARG A 502 -8.86 13.76 -27.70
C ARG A 502 -8.15 12.48 -27.25
N PRO A 503 -7.59 12.44 -26.02
CA PRO A 503 -6.82 11.29 -25.55
C PRO A 503 -7.72 10.05 -25.42
N SER A 504 -7.15 8.85 -25.53
CA SER A 504 -7.82 7.60 -25.15
C SER A 504 -7.56 7.30 -23.66
N THR A 505 -8.46 6.56 -23.01
CA THR A 505 -8.31 6.17 -21.59
C THR A 505 -6.98 5.45 -21.35
N GLY A 506 -6.58 4.53 -22.25
CA GLY A 506 -5.28 3.88 -22.18
C GLY A 506 -4.07 4.75 -22.53
N TRP A 507 -4.25 5.93 -23.16
CA TRP A 507 -3.20 6.95 -23.23
C TRP A 507 -3.11 7.71 -21.91
N LEU A 508 -4.26 8.10 -21.33
CA LEU A 508 -4.32 8.76 -20.03
C LEU A 508 -3.65 7.90 -18.96
N ARG A 509 -4.09 6.65 -18.75
CA ARG A 509 -3.55 5.76 -17.71
C ARG A 509 -2.04 5.54 -17.80
N ARG A 510 -1.52 5.24 -19.00
CA ARG A 510 -0.07 5.06 -19.21
C ARG A 510 0.75 6.35 -19.07
N THR A 511 0.13 7.50 -19.27
CA THR A 511 0.79 8.80 -19.11
C THR A 511 0.72 9.26 -17.65
N ALA A 512 -0.42 9.04 -16.99
CA ALA A 512 -0.64 9.28 -15.57
C ALA A 512 0.34 8.47 -14.72
N ARG A 513 0.39 7.14 -14.89
CA ARG A 513 1.33 6.27 -14.17
C ARG A 513 2.77 6.78 -14.34
N ARG A 514 3.30 6.78 -15.58
CA ARG A 514 4.68 7.21 -15.84
C ARG A 514 5.00 8.60 -15.28
N GLU A 515 4.10 9.58 -15.39
CA GLU A 515 4.38 10.93 -14.91
C GLU A 515 4.18 11.10 -13.40
N LEU A 516 3.37 10.25 -12.76
CA LEU A 516 3.30 10.09 -11.30
C LEU A 516 4.59 9.41 -10.78
N ASP A 517 5.02 8.31 -11.41
CA ASP A 517 6.29 7.62 -11.12
C ASP A 517 7.49 8.58 -11.29
N GLU A 518 7.45 9.49 -12.27
CA GLU A 518 8.44 10.57 -12.46
C GLU A 518 8.33 11.67 -11.38
N LEU A 519 7.11 12.09 -11.00
CA LEU A 519 6.92 13.10 -9.96
C LEU A 519 7.33 12.61 -8.57
N ASN A 520 7.00 11.38 -8.20
CA ASN A 520 7.33 10.82 -6.89
C ASN A 520 8.85 10.80 -6.69
N ARG A 521 9.57 10.13 -7.61
CA ARG A 521 11.05 10.05 -7.58
C ARG A 521 11.76 11.41 -7.70
N ASP A 522 11.14 12.42 -8.33
CA ASP A 522 11.68 13.79 -8.37
C ASP A 522 11.35 14.58 -7.09
N PHE A 523 10.22 14.29 -6.42
CA PHE A 523 9.89 14.85 -5.11
C PHE A 523 10.81 14.26 -4.04
N ASP A 524 10.92 12.93 -3.93
CA ASP A 524 11.73 12.24 -2.92
C ASP A 524 13.17 12.79 -2.89
N ARG A 525 13.81 12.80 -4.07
CA ARG A 525 15.20 13.25 -4.30
C ARG A 525 15.43 14.74 -4.01
N LEU A 526 14.38 15.57 -4.04
CA LEU A 526 14.49 17.02 -3.86
C LEU A 526 13.90 17.50 -2.53
N SER A 527 13.04 16.72 -1.89
CA SER A 527 12.18 17.08 -0.76
C SER A 527 12.89 17.89 0.32
N GLU A 528 14.01 17.38 0.83
CA GLU A 528 14.88 18.02 1.83
C GLU A 528 15.35 19.42 1.41
N THR A 529 15.71 19.57 0.13
CA THR A 529 16.25 20.81 -0.46
C THR A 529 15.18 21.86 -0.81
N LEU A 530 13.91 21.46 -0.86
CA LEU A 530 12.80 22.38 -1.14
C LEU A 530 12.48 23.23 0.10
N THR A 531 12.21 24.52 -0.11
CA THR A 531 11.57 25.35 0.93
C THR A 531 10.20 24.77 1.28
N GLY A 532 9.81 24.82 2.56
CA GLY A 532 8.55 24.22 3.06
C GLY A 532 7.36 24.49 2.14
N ARG A 533 7.02 25.76 1.88
CA ARG A 533 5.91 26.14 0.99
C ARG A 533 5.95 25.52 -0.41
N VAL A 534 7.12 25.21 -0.97
CA VAL A 534 7.24 24.47 -2.24
C VAL A 534 7.04 22.97 -2.02
N ARG A 535 7.67 22.40 -0.98
CA ARG A 535 7.48 21.00 -0.55
C ARG A 535 5.99 20.71 -0.30
N ASP A 536 5.35 21.47 0.58
CA ASP A 536 3.94 21.34 0.95
C ASP A 536 3.03 21.42 -0.30
N ARG A 537 3.33 22.34 -1.22
CA ARG A 537 2.54 22.53 -2.45
C ARG A 537 2.71 21.39 -3.45
N VAL A 538 3.92 20.85 -3.60
CA VAL A 538 4.15 19.67 -4.45
C VAL A 538 3.52 18.44 -3.80
N TRP A 539 3.66 18.27 -2.48
CA TRP A 539 3.02 17.21 -1.72
C TRP A 539 1.51 17.21 -1.92
N ASN A 540 0.81 18.33 -1.69
CA ASN A 540 -0.64 18.44 -1.91
C ASN A 540 -1.09 18.15 -3.37
N PHE A 541 -0.21 18.26 -4.38
CA PHE A 541 -0.50 17.86 -5.76
C PHE A 541 -0.12 16.41 -6.07
N LEU A 542 0.77 15.81 -5.30
CA LEU A 542 1.19 14.40 -5.37
C LEU A 542 0.18 13.52 -4.62
N ASP A 543 -0.08 13.82 -3.35
CA ASP A 543 -1.13 13.29 -2.47
C ASP A 543 -2.48 13.15 -3.19
N ALA A 544 -3.09 14.26 -3.59
CA ALA A 544 -4.37 14.24 -4.31
C ALA A 544 -4.28 13.69 -5.76
N ALA A 545 -3.07 13.43 -6.30
CA ALA A 545 -2.93 12.67 -7.54
C ALA A 545 -2.89 11.16 -7.27
N THR A 546 -2.22 10.70 -6.21
CA THR A 546 -2.24 9.31 -5.76
C THR A 546 -3.65 8.91 -5.34
N LEU A 547 -4.27 9.64 -4.40
CA LEU A 547 -5.64 9.41 -3.90
C LEU A 547 -6.74 9.33 -4.98
N VAL A 548 -6.47 9.83 -6.19
CA VAL A 548 -7.44 9.84 -7.31
C VAL A 548 -7.02 8.99 -8.51
N LEU A 549 -5.86 8.35 -8.45
CA LEU A 549 -5.35 7.45 -9.47
C LEU A 549 -5.14 6.04 -8.94
N ASP A 550 -4.88 5.90 -7.64
CA ASP A 550 -4.57 4.69 -6.88
C ASP A 550 -5.46 4.68 -5.63
N GLN A 551 -6.71 4.29 -5.80
CA GLN A 551 -7.69 4.12 -4.71
C GLN A 551 -7.62 2.72 -4.10
N GLU A 552 -7.05 1.75 -4.83
CA GLU A 552 -6.81 0.39 -4.34
C GLU A 552 -5.58 0.32 -3.41
N GLY A 553 -4.69 1.32 -3.44
CA GLY A 553 -3.50 1.41 -2.59
C GLY A 553 -2.33 0.53 -3.03
N ASP A 554 -2.37 0.00 -4.25
CA ASP A 554 -1.42 -1.00 -4.76
C ASP A 554 -0.18 -0.39 -5.45
N SER A 555 -0.02 0.95 -5.38
CA SER A 555 1.01 1.73 -6.10
C SER A 555 0.88 1.64 -7.62
N ARG A 556 -0.33 1.47 -8.15
CA ARG A 556 -0.63 1.46 -9.60
C ARG A 556 -1.86 2.31 -9.88
N VAL A 557 -2.07 2.61 -11.16
CA VAL A 557 -3.21 3.44 -11.57
C VAL A 557 -4.41 2.56 -11.89
N ASP A 558 -5.49 2.70 -11.10
CA ASP A 558 -6.69 1.87 -11.02
C ASP A 558 -7.18 1.37 -12.39
N ALA A 559 -7.60 0.11 -12.44
CA ALA A 559 -7.98 -0.56 -13.67
C ALA A 559 -9.30 -0.04 -14.28
N ASP A 560 -10.21 0.50 -13.47
CA ASP A 560 -11.52 1.03 -13.88
C ASP A 560 -11.53 2.55 -14.06
N ALA A 561 -10.67 3.30 -13.34
CA ALA A 561 -10.61 4.76 -13.31
C ALA A 561 -10.81 5.42 -14.68
N ASP A 562 -11.74 6.37 -14.71
CA ASP A 562 -12.35 6.84 -15.95
C ASP A 562 -11.59 7.98 -16.64
N ALA A 563 -12.11 8.48 -17.77
CA ALA A 563 -11.41 9.48 -18.57
C ALA A 563 -11.34 10.88 -17.88
N PRO A 564 -12.39 11.39 -17.22
CA PRO A 564 -12.32 12.51 -16.28
C PRO A 564 -11.31 12.34 -15.15
N THR A 565 -11.38 11.25 -14.38
CA THR A 565 -10.56 11.00 -13.20
C THR A 565 -9.07 10.89 -13.56
N LEU A 566 -8.73 10.07 -14.56
CA LEU A 566 -7.35 9.97 -15.07
C LEU A 566 -6.82 11.30 -15.64
N ALA A 567 -7.70 12.20 -16.12
CA ALA A 567 -7.32 13.52 -16.59
C ALA A 567 -7.19 14.56 -15.46
N ALA A 568 -7.87 14.35 -14.32
CA ALA A 568 -7.71 15.15 -13.10
C ALA A 568 -6.37 14.86 -12.43
N GLY A 569 -6.07 13.59 -12.15
CA GLY A 569 -4.79 13.17 -11.58
C GLY A 569 -3.59 13.58 -12.44
N LEU A 570 -3.66 13.37 -13.77
CA LEU A 570 -2.58 13.81 -14.68
C LEU A 570 -2.44 15.35 -14.77
N ALA A 571 -3.48 16.13 -14.49
CA ALA A 571 -3.37 17.58 -14.38
C ALA A 571 -2.72 18.02 -13.05
N LEU A 572 -3.01 17.32 -11.94
CA LEU A 572 -2.35 17.51 -10.65
C LEU A 572 -0.85 17.16 -10.72
N VAL A 573 -0.50 16.00 -11.26
CA VAL A 573 0.90 15.59 -11.51
C VAL A 573 1.68 16.67 -12.28
N ARG A 574 1.09 17.21 -13.35
CA ARG A 574 1.71 18.27 -14.16
C ARG A 574 1.77 19.63 -13.44
N ALA A 575 0.93 19.87 -12.43
CA ALA A 575 1.04 21.03 -11.53
C ALA A 575 2.17 20.83 -10.50
N GLY A 576 2.33 19.63 -9.93
CA GLY A 576 3.42 19.26 -9.02
C GLY A 576 4.79 19.43 -9.69
N ARG A 577 4.98 18.86 -10.88
CA ARG A 577 6.25 18.96 -11.63
C ARG A 577 6.61 20.40 -11.97
N ALA A 578 5.65 21.22 -12.40
CA ALA A 578 5.88 22.63 -12.66
C ALA A 578 6.23 23.44 -11.38
N ALA A 579 5.75 23.03 -10.20
CA ALA A 579 6.12 23.63 -8.93
C ALA A 579 7.55 23.23 -8.47
N LEU A 580 8.03 22.02 -8.83
CA LEU A 580 9.44 21.63 -8.68
C LEU A 580 10.36 22.42 -9.63
N GLU A 581 9.95 22.59 -10.89
CA GLU A 581 10.72 23.34 -11.90
C GLU A 581 10.88 24.83 -11.53
N ASP A 582 9.79 25.51 -11.13
CA ASP A 582 9.79 26.96 -10.90
C ASP A 582 10.19 27.38 -9.46
N ARG A 583 10.89 26.48 -8.75
CA ARG A 583 11.37 26.60 -7.34
C ARG A 583 12.12 27.89 -6.98
N ALA A 584 12.54 28.68 -7.96
CA ALA A 584 13.24 29.97 -7.79
C ALA A 584 12.31 31.20 -7.86
N ARG A 585 11.01 31.05 -8.18
CA ARG A 585 10.05 32.17 -8.25
C ARG A 585 9.16 32.26 -7.02
N LYS A 586 8.52 33.43 -6.87
CA LYS A 586 7.47 33.66 -5.87
C LYS A 586 6.24 32.82 -6.23
N VAL A 587 6.11 31.68 -5.55
CA VAL A 587 4.97 30.76 -5.63
C VAL A 587 3.64 31.53 -5.59
N PRO A 588 2.75 31.38 -6.60
CA PRO A 588 1.43 32.00 -6.59
C PRO A 588 0.52 31.32 -5.56
N ALA A 589 -0.58 31.97 -5.17
CA ALA A 589 -1.59 31.32 -4.34
C ALA A 589 -2.25 30.13 -5.07
N GLU A 590 -2.68 30.36 -6.31
CA GLU A 590 -3.40 29.39 -7.16
C GLU A 590 -2.57 28.99 -8.40
N THR A 591 -2.50 27.69 -8.70
CA THR A 591 -1.98 27.15 -9.96
C THR A 591 -3.12 27.09 -10.99
N ARG A 592 -3.37 28.22 -11.67
CA ARG A 592 -4.36 28.27 -12.77
C ARG A 592 -3.89 27.44 -13.95
N LEU A 593 -4.69 26.48 -14.38
CA LEU A 593 -4.37 25.56 -15.47
C LEU A 593 -4.73 26.16 -16.85
N CYS A 594 -4.23 25.55 -17.93
CA CYS A 594 -4.57 25.95 -19.29
C CYS A 594 -6.05 25.64 -19.61
N VAL A 595 -6.87 26.67 -19.90
CA VAL A 595 -8.31 26.52 -20.15
C VAL A 595 -8.65 25.66 -21.37
N LEU A 596 -7.73 25.51 -22.31
CA LEU A 596 -7.96 24.65 -23.47
C LEU A 596 -7.74 23.19 -23.09
N ASN A 597 -6.74 22.90 -22.28
CA ASN A 597 -6.43 21.53 -21.90
C ASN A 597 -5.65 21.54 -20.57
N PRO A 598 -6.28 21.16 -19.43
CA PRO A 598 -5.61 21.08 -18.14
C PRO A 598 -4.33 20.22 -18.17
N LEU A 599 -4.26 19.22 -19.07
CA LEU A 599 -3.08 18.37 -19.27
C LEU A 599 -1.91 19.11 -19.93
N HIS A 600 -2.06 20.38 -20.35
CA HIS A 600 -0.92 21.24 -20.73
C HIS A 600 -0.28 21.95 -19.54
N GLY A 601 -0.74 21.64 -18.31
CA GLY A 601 -0.18 22.17 -17.07
C GLY A 601 -0.55 23.63 -16.80
N PRO A 602 0.23 24.32 -15.96
CA PRO A 602 -0.04 25.70 -15.57
C PRO A 602 -0.08 26.70 -16.72
N SER A 603 -0.87 27.76 -16.52
CA SER A 603 -0.98 28.88 -17.44
C SER A 603 0.18 29.86 -17.31
N ALA A 604 0.62 30.39 -18.45
CA ALA A 604 1.74 31.34 -18.57
C ALA A 604 1.32 32.69 -19.19
N ALA A 605 0.04 32.86 -19.51
CA ALA A 605 -0.59 34.13 -19.87
C ALA A 605 -2.12 34.00 -19.85
N THR A 606 -2.79 35.14 -20.05
CA THR A 606 -4.22 35.22 -20.37
C THR A 606 -4.40 35.64 -21.83
N ARG A 607 -5.39 35.08 -22.53
CA ARG A 607 -5.79 35.46 -23.91
C ARG A 607 -7.31 35.66 -23.98
N LYS A 608 -7.78 36.54 -24.87
CA LYS A 608 -9.22 36.66 -25.17
C LYS A 608 -9.62 35.50 -26.08
N LEU A 609 -10.54 34.66 -25.61
CA LEU A 609 -10.98 33.44 -26.28
C LEU A 609 -12.48 33.23 -26.09
N GLU A 610 -13.13 32.71 -27.12
CA GLU A 610 -14.48 32.19 -27.08
C GLU A 610 -14.39 30.66 -27.01
N LEU A 611 -15.09 30.04 -26.06
CA LEU A 611 -15.15 28.58 -25.93
C LEU A 611 -16.49 28.07 -26.48
N PRO A 612 -16.59 26.82 -26.97
CA PRO A 612 -17.79 26.36 -27.66
C PRO A 612 -19.05 26.42 -26.78
N GLY A 613 -19.94 27.40 -27.03
CA GLY A 613 -21.11 27.66 -26.19
C GLY A 613 -20.85 28.52 -24.95
N ASP A 614 -19.90 29.47 -25.02
CA ASP A 614 -20.02 30.73 -24.28
C ASP A 614 -21.12 31.59 -24.95
N ASP A 615 -22.15 32.03 -24.22
CA ASP A 615 -23.22 32.89 -24.78
C ASP A 615 -22.79 34.35 -25.04
N VAL A 616 -21.50 34.66 -24.91
CA VAL A 616 -20.97 36.04 -24.87
C VAL A 616 -19.57 36.07 -25.49
N SER A 617 -19.25 37.18 -26.16
CA SER A 617 -17.99 37.45 -26.87
C SER A 617 -16.70 37.14 -26.06
N ALA A 618 -15.64 36.86 -26.82
CA ALA A 618 -14.34 36.34 -26.37
C ALA A 618 -13.82 36.93 -25.04
N ARG A 619 -13.78 36.08 -24.01
CA ARG A 619 -13.43 36.42 -22.62
C ARG A 619 -11.95 36.19 -22.35
N ALA A 620 -11.39 36.90 -21.37
CA ALA A 620 -10.02 36.69 -20.93
C ALA A 620 -9.90 35.36 -20.16
N ARG A 621 -9.19 34.36 -20.72
CA ARG A 621 -8.99 33.02 -20.15
C ARG A 621 -7.49 32.66 -20.02
N PRO A 622 -7.09 31.85 -19.01
CA PRO A 622 -5.70 31.42 -18.83
C PRO A 622 -5.27 30.35 -19.86
N VAL A 623 -4.04 30.45 -20.38
CA VAL A 623 -3.45 29.50 -21.34
C VAL A 623 -1.98 29.21 -21.03
N CYS A 624 -1.52 27.98 -21.31
CA CYS A 624 -0.10 27.61 -21.23
C CYS A 624 0.76 28.38 -22.26
N ALA A 625 2.09 28.33 -22.11
CA ALA A 625 3.02 29.02 -23.01
C ALA A 625 2.90 28.56 -24.49
N GLY A 626 2.62 27.27 -24.73
CA GLY A 626 2.42 26.71 -26.07
C GLY A 626 1.16 27.25 -26.77
N CYS A 627 0.00 27.14 -26.13
CA CYS A 627 -1.25 27.68 -26.68
C CYS A 627 -1.19 29.21 -26.83
N ARG A 628 -0.50 29.93 -25.94
CA ARG A 628 -0.21 31.37 -26.12
C ARG A 628 0.53 31.65 -27.43
N ALA A 629 1.55 30.85 -27.76
CA ALA A 629 2.33 31.02 -28.98
C ALA A 629 1.53 30.69 -30.24
N GLU A 630 0.77 29.60 -30.24
CA GLU A 630 -0.10 29.24 -31.38
C GLU A 630 -1.19 30.28 -31.65
N LEU A 631 -1.83 30.81 -30.60
CA LEU A 631 -2.81 31.89 -30.74
C LEU A 631 -2.15 33.16 -31.28
N ALA A 632 -0.96 33.50 -30.75
CA ALA A 632 -0.20 34.68 -31.20
C ALA A 632 0.27 34.60 -32.66
N ALA A 633 0.44 33.39 -33.23
CA ALA A 633 0.76 33.22 -34.64
C ALA A 633 -0.34 33.75 -35.60
N GLY A 634 -1.58 33.93 -35.10
CA GLY A 634 -2.66 34.58 -35.85
C GLY A 634 -2.74 36.10 -35.68
N ASP A 635 -2.09 36.69 -34.66
CA ASP A 635 -2.33 38.09 -34.22
C ASP A 635 -2.03 39.16 -35.30
N GLY A 636 -1.32 38.80 -36.39
CA GLY A 636 -1.02 39.67 -37.53
C GLY A 636 -2.06 39.72 -38.66
N GLY A 637 -3.12 38.90 -38.62
CA GLY A 637 -4.19 38.89 -39.64
C GLY A 637 -5.28 39.94 -39.44
N THR A 638 -6.23 40.02 -40.37
CA THR A 638 -7.47 40.79 -40.20
C THR A 638 -8.28 40.28 -39.00
N GLU A 639 -9.32 41.01 -38.58
CA GLU A 639 -10.19 40.56 -37.48
C GLU A 639 -10.88 39.22 -37.76
N LEU A 640 -11.36 39.00 -38.99
CA LEU A 640 -11.96 37.74 -39.41
C LEU A 640 -10.94 36.59 -39.40
N GLU A 641 -9.73 36.81 -39.92
CA GLU A 641 -8.67 35.79 -39.92
C GLU A 641 -8.22 35.44 -38.49
N ARG A 642 -8.12 36.43 -37.60
CA ARG A 642 -7.82 36.23 -36.18
C ARG A 642 -8.92 35.44 -35.47
N ALA A 643 -10.19 35.72 -35.76
CA ALA A 643 -11.32 34.96 -35.22
C ALA A 643 -11.30 33.49 -35.72
N VAL A 644 -11.12 33.27 -37.02
CA VAL A 644 -11.05 31.93 -37.63
C VAL A 644 -9.85 31.13 -37.12
N HIS A 645 -8.68 31.76 -37.02
CA HIS A 645 -7.47 31.12 -36.46
C HIS A 645 -7.67 30.76 -34.98
N SER A 646 -8.20 31.68 -34.17
CA SER A 646 -8.51 31.43 -32.77
C SER A 646 -9.49 30.27 -32.59
N ALA A 647 -10.61 30.28 -33.33
CA ALA A 647 -11.60 29.21 -33.31
C ALA A 647 -11.01 27.85 -33.74
N ARG A 648 -10.14 27.84 -34.76
CA ARG A 648 -9.42 26.64 -35.20
C ARG A 648 -8.44 26.12 -34.14
N THR A 649 -7.69 27.00 -33.48
CA THR A 649 -6.76 26.63 -32.40
C THR A 649 -7.52 26.11 -31.18
N VAL A 650 -8.63 26.75 -30.79
CA VAL A 650 -9.55 26.23 -29.75
C VAL A 650 -10.04 24.84 -30.13
N ALA A 651 -10.61 24.65 -31.32
CA ALA A 651 -11.14 23.35 -31.76
C ALA A 651 -10.07 22.24 -31.88
N ALA A 652 -8.81 22.61 -32.12
CA ALA A 652 -7.68 21.68 -32.22
C ALA A 652 -7.01 21.35 -30.87
N ARG A 653 -7.10 22.24 -29.87
CA ARG A 653 -6.43 22.10 -28.56
C ARG A 653 -7.38 21.78 -27.40
N LEU A 654 -8.67 22.11 -27.49
CA LEU A 654 -9.67 21.91 -26.43
C LEU A 654 -9.79 20.42 -26.04
N LEU A 655 -9.62 20.10 -24.76
CA LEU A 655 -9.71 18.74 -24.23
C LEU A 655 -11.17 18.23 -24.29
N VAL A 656 -11.38 17.10 -24.97
CA VAL A 656 -12.70 16.48 -25.18
C VAL A 656 -12.68 15.05 -24.65
N LEU A 657 -13.32 14.82 -23.51
CA LEU A 657 -13.37 13.54 -22.78
C LEU A 657 -14.66 12.78 -23.07
N ARG A 658 -14.74 11.50 -22.69
CA ARG A 658 -16.02 10.79 -22.56
C ARG A 658 -16.58 11.02 -21.15
N PRO A 659 -17.91 11.05 -20.95
CA PRO A 659 -18.50 11.05 -19.61
C PRO A 659 -18.18 9.77 -18.80
N PRO A 660 -18.35 9.80 -17.47
CA PRO A 660 -18.32 8.61 -16.63
C PRO A 660 -19.31 7.54 -17.10
N GLY A 661 -18.96 6.26 -16.93
CA GLY A 661 -19.75 5.10 -17.36
C GLY A 661 -20.04 5.00 -18.87
N ALA A 662 -19.58 5.95 -19.69
CA ALA A 662 -20.03 6.06 -21.08
C ALA A 662 -19.30 5.08 -22.02
N GLY A 663 -20.08 4.20 -22.67
CA GLY A 663 -19.58 3.17 -23.58
C GLY A 663 -18.71 3.69 -24.72
N ARG A 664 -17.95 2.77 -25.37
CA ARG A 664 -16.91 3.12 -26.36
C ARG A 664 -17.42 3.95 -27.57
N THR A 665 -18.71 3.91 -27.87
CA THR A 665 -19.38 4.67 -28.94
C THR A 665 -19.92 6.04 -28.51
N ALA A 666 -19.93 6.37 -27.21
CA ALA A 666 -20.52 7.60 -26.69
C ALA A 666 -19.81 8.87 -27.20
N SER A 667 -20.59 9.93 -27.37
CA SER A 667 -20.10 11.24 -27.81
C SER A 667 -19.19 11.87 -26.75
N ARG A 668 -18.06 12.42 -27.20
CA ARG A 668 -17.15 13.17 -26.33
C ARG A 668 -17.66 14.59 -26.11
N ARG A 669 -17.46 15.14 -24.92
CA ARG A 669 -17.81 16.52 -24.54
C ARG A 669 -16.57 17.30 -24.08
N PRO A 670 -16.53 18.63 -24.22
CA PRO A 670 -15.52 19.47 -23.58
C PRO A 670 -15.40 19.13 -22.10
N TYR A 671 -14.16 19.06 -21.59
CA TYR A 671 -13.87 18.58 -20.24
C TYR A 671 -14.61 19.35 -19.14
N ASP A 672 -14.81 20.64 -19.34
CA ASP A 672 -15.53 21.59 -18.47
C ASP A 672 -17.04 21.30 -18.38
N ARG A 673 -17.56 20.42 -19.24
CA ARG A 673 -18.97 19.95 -19.28
C ARG A 673 -19.10 18.44 -19.14
N VAL A 674 -18.08 17.79 -18.57
CA VAL A 674 -18.17 16.42 -18.10
C VAL A 674 -18.20 16.46 -16.57
N PRO A 675 -19.22 15.86 -15.92
CA PRO A 675 -19.29 15.85 -14.46
C PRO A 675 -18.04 15.24 -13.82
N GLY A 676 -17.63 15.81 -12.68
CA GLY A 676 -16.50 15.34 -11.88
C GLY A 676 -15.43 16.41 -11.65
N LEU A 677 -14.25 15.96 -11.23
CA LEU A 677 -13.19 16.79 -10.64
C LEU A 677 -12.70 17.97 -11.51
N LEU A 678 -12.81 17.84 -12.84
CA LEU A 678 -12.40 18.86 -13.82
C LEU A 678 -13.50 19.88 -14.20
N GLU A 679 -14.72 19.72 -13.70
CA GLU A 679 -15.88 20.55 -14.08
C GLU A 679 -15.66 22.03 -13.72
N ALA A 680 -15.95 22.97 -14.63
CA ALA A 680 -15.77 24.38 -14.34
C ALA A 680 -16.91 24.90 -13.44
N GLY A 681 -16.58 25.34 -12.21
CA GLY A 681 -17.58 25.79 -11.24
C GLY A 681 -18.47 26.93 -11.78
N ALA A 682 -19.76 26.91 -11.42
CA ALA A 682 -20.79 27.79 -11.98
C ALA A 682 -20.55 29.28 -11.67
N GLY A 683 -19.78 29.98 -12.52
CA GLY A 683 -19.46 31.39 -12.34
C GLY A 683 -18.86 32.03 -13.59
N ARG A 684 -19.11 33.33 -13.78
CA ARG A 684 -18.74 34.07 -15.01
C ARG A 684 -17.22 34.22 -15.23
N SER A 685 -16.42 33.90 -14.21
CA SER A 685 -14.97 34.09 -14.12
C SER A 685 -14.19 32.84 -13.67
N ALA A 686 -14.85 31.69 -13.50
CA ALA A 686 -14.21 30.49 -12.97
C ALA A 686 -13.16 29.92 -13.94
N SER A 687 -11.88 30.07 -13.59
CA SER A 687 -10.78 29.32 -14.19
C SER A 687 -10.41 28.15 -13.28
N LEU A 688 -10.34 26.94 -13.83
CA LEU A 688 -9.90 25.75 -13.10
C LEU A 688 -8.47 25.93 -12.56
N THR A 689 -8.28 25.68 -11.27
CA THR A 689 -6.98 25.64 -10.61
C THR A 689 -6.66 24.23 -10.12
N ALA A 690 -5.37 23.91 -9.95
CA ALA A 690 -4.98 22.62 -9.38
C ALA A 690 -5.52 22.46 -7.94
N GLU A 691 -5.53 23.53 -7.14
CA GLU A 691 -6.04 23.52 -5.77
C GLU A 691 -7.55 23.25 -5.69
N GLN A 692 -8.33 23.67 -6.70
CA GLN A 692 -9.74 23.30 -6.80
C GLN A 692 -9.92 21.80 -7.10
N ILE A 693 -8.99 21.18 -7.83
CA ILE A 693 -8.99 19.72 -8.04
C ILE A 693 -8.60 19.01 -6.74
N VAL A 694 -7.52 19.44 -6.06
CA VAL A 694 -7.11 18.89 -4.74
C VAL A 694 -8.27 18.91 -3.76
N ARG A 695 -8.92 20.07 -3.59
CA ARG A 695 -10.03 20.21 -2.63
C ARG A 695 -11.21 19.31 -3.01
N ARG A 696 -11.50 19.11 -4.30
CA ARG A 696 -12.54 18.20 -4.78
C ARG A 696 -12.22 16.72 -4.60
N VAL A 697 -10.96 16.32 -4.74
CA VAL A 697 -10.51 14.96 -4.43
C VAL A 697 -10.76 14.68 -2.94
N ARG A 698 -10.38 15.61 -2.07
CA ARG A 698 -10.65 15.52 -0.62
C ARG A 698 -12.16 15.55 -0.30
N GLU A 699 -12.91 16.51 -0.83
CA GLU A 699 -14.39 16.58 -0.74
C GLU A 699 -15.08 15.27 -1.19
N GLN A 700 -14.52 14.56 -2.20
CA GLN A 700 -15.07 13.29 -2.71
C GLN A 700 -14.72 12.08 -1.83
N LEU A 701 -13.60 12.12 -1.12
CA LEU A 701 -13.07 11.02 -0.29
C LEU A 701 -13.38 11.20 1.21
N GLY A 702 -14.12 12.25 1.61
CA GLY A 702 -14.44 12.55 3.01
C GLY A 702 -13.32 13.22 3.80
N VAL A 703 -12.12 13.36 3.21
CA VAL A 703 -10.98 14.06 3.81
C VAL A 703 -11.18 15.59 3.74
N HIS A 704 -10.72 16.36 4.73
CA HIS A 704 -10.89 17.82 4.78
C HIS A 704 -9.57 18.60 4.91
#